data_AF-A0A7S2L5C8-F1
#
_entry.id   AF-A0A7S2L5C8-F1
#
_cell.length_a   1.000
_cell.length_b   1.000
_cell.length_c   1.000
_cell.angle_alpha   90.00
_cell.angle_beta   90.00
_cell.angle_gamma   90.00
#
_symmetry.space_group_name_H-M   'P 1'
#
loop_
_entity.id
_entity.type
_entity.pdbx_description
1 polymer ?
#
loop_
_entity_poly.entity_id
_entity_poly.type
_entity_poly.pdbx_seq_one_letter_code
_entity_poly.pdbx_strand_id
1 'polypeptide(L)'
;ISRKEVGESSIHGELLLSRVIGAEADLQSGFPLRFVRDIFWRIMACSLIQHSNNGGRVDLNDVKTLSTLCVRDSKVSSSVNKLIGDAEQLQRNATNVVATCLKLLQMNCFLHQNELRNCLVDLQIIQSDFKSQEFESAAGLLRSTGVETMIAAKLTSVTWLVDTFSHPIIFDSVNGSEQSRSIDPISVDDLRLLYERNPVSVISRGGNDLDKEVLRVYNLVKDLHHRAQEWQKTARSLINLKKGSTVSEIIKVETIEALTQSLILSKVTCSELSILKNAVSVALEVKDRLANELFRDEYNGIDVNKGRLPERSSLLAASGDFLLYRFTGGEMYSAIEKALNSLKEISSQLLVTTEDKATVDWMVKVFDWVTLLRDAVTDQTAVEGPNNMRLVLKVDHALSILEHGHAVFYSIPDEVQQQLFLNKITTKILPRKLSVEMMKQSTFTLGLSLLRWSVMLFECLKVDLDSQDSWKEAVLHVIETFQMFEANGLVSTFGRVTEYNDQVKELVSVAANLVIQDDDLIRSLFRLSNKISNSDVFRKQLEFERVAFEERRFALEKNRFEAPLNIVNARNDHLDSLLARLSSANEDVAVQDDEDTLFLANDASVRDKSRLFLEKSLSKGVETLGMELCQQTRDFVS
;
A
#
# COMPACT_ATOMS: atom_id res chain seq x y z
N ILE A 1 -67.97 49.46 28.62
CA ILE A 1 -66.61 50.03 28.70
C ILE A 1 -66.61 51.02 29.86
N SER A 2 -65.71 50.86 30.83
CA SER A 2 -65.63 51.82 31.93
C SER A 2 -65.04 53.15 31.45
N ARG A 3 -65.38 54.27 32.09
CA ARG A 3 -64.87 55.62 31.77
C ARG A 3 -63.33 55.68 31.74
N LYS A 4 -62.69 54.76 32.47
CA LYS A 4 -61.24 54.64 32.59
C LYS A 4 -60.59 53.95 31.37
N GLU A 5 -61.25 52.95 30.79
CA GLU A 5 -60.72 52.18 29.65
C GLU A 5 -60.70 52.98 28.33
N VAL A 6 -61.59 53.95 28.15
CA VAL A 6 -61.60 54.82 26.94
C VAL A 6 -60.64 56.00 27.08
N GLY A 7 -60.37 56.46 28.32
CA GLY A 7 -59.45 57.57 28.58
C GLY A 7 -57.98 57.19 28.39
N GLU A 8 -57.61 55.94 28.66
CA GLU A 8 -56.21 55.50 28.65
C GLU A 8 -55.72 54.97 27.28
N SER A 9 -56.61 54.74 26.29
CA SER A 9 -56.26 54.04 25.04
C SER A 9 -55.80 54.93 23.87
N SER A 10 -55.99 56.25 23.90
CA SER A 10 -55.39 57.17 22.91
C SER A 10 -55.41 58.63 23.35
N ILE A 11 -54.57 59.46 22.70
CA ILE A 11 -54.49 60.93 22.87
C ILE A 11 -55.85 61.61 22.54
N HIS A 12 -56.77 60.91 21.88
CA HIS A 12 -58.09 61.43 21.49
C HIS A 12 -59.24 60.83 22.33
N GLY A 13 -58.93 59.93 23.27
CA GLY A 13 -59.91 59.23 24.12
C GLY A 13 -60.74 60.17 24.99
N GLU A 14 -60.12 61.14 25.67
CA GLU A 14 -60.81 62.17 26.45
C GLU A 14 -61.68 63.09 25.60
N LEU A 15 -61.27 63.36 24.35
CA LEU A 15 -61.99 64.25 23.43
C LEU A 15 -63.20 63.55 22.79
N LEU A 16 -63.08 62.25 22.54
CA LEU A 16 -64.20 61.37 22.17
C LEU A 16 -65.17 61.19 23.34
N LEU A 17 -64.67 60.94 24.55
CA LEU A 17 -65.51 60.74 25.72
C LEU A 17 -66.28 62.01 26.12
N SER A 18 -65.64 63.18 26.06
CA SER A 18 -66.30 64.47 26.30
C SER A 18 -67.34 64.80 25.24
N ARG A 19 -67.14 64.41 23.97
CA ARG A 19 -68.18 64.51 22.93
C ARG A 19 -69.31 63.50 23.08
N VAL A 20 -69.06 62.30 23.59
CA VAL A 20 -70.11 61.31 23.89
C VAL A 20 -70.98 61.77 25.07
N ILE A 21 -70.37 62.36 26.11
CA ILE A 21 -71.09 62.94 27.25
C ILE A 21 -71.89 64.18 26.81
N GLY A 22 -71.36 65.02 25.92
CA GLY A 22 -72.12 66.12 25.30
C GLY A 22 -73.28 65.63 24.42
N ALA A 23 -73.13 64.48 23.77
CA ALA A 23 -74.15 63.89 22.89
C ALA A 23 -75.36 63.31 23.63
N GLU A 24 -75.25 63.03 24.94
CA GLU A 24 -76.36 62.56 25.78
C GLU A 24 -77.26 63.73 26.24
N ALA A 25 -76.69 64.93 26.38
CA ALA A 25 -77.43 66.18 26.60
C ALA A 25 -78.19 66.64 25.33
N ASP A 26 -77.61 66.42 24.14
CA ASP A 26 -78.24 66.76 22.85
C ASP A 26 -79.36 65.79 22.43
N LEU A 27 -79.46 64.63 23.08
CA LEU A 27 -80.51 63.63 22.81
C LEU A 27 -81.91 64.13 23.20
N GLN A 28 -82.00 65.11 24.12
CA GLN A 28 -83.26 65.68 24.60
C GLN A 28 -83.78 66.89 23.81
N SER A 29 -82.97 67.50 22.93
CA SER A 29 -83.27 68.84 22.36
C SER A 29 -83.72 68.89 20.89
N GLY A 30 -83.81 67.76 20.17
CA GLY A 30 -84.47 67.71 18.84
C GLY A 30 -83.79 68.53 17.71
N PHE A 31 -82.48 68.76 17.78
CA PHE A 31 -81.75 69.66 16.86
C PHE A 31 -81.18 69.01 15.57
N PRO A 32 -81.01 69.79 14.47
CA PRO A 32 -80.33 69.39 13.21
C PRO A 32 -78.88 68.90 13.34
N LEU A 33 -78.23 69.11 14.50
CA LEU A 33 -76.89 68.60 14.80
C LEU A 33 -76.79 67.08 14.71
N ARG A 34 -77.89 66.37 14.97
CA ARG A 34 -77.98 64.91 14.82
C ARG A 34 -77.78 64.47 13.37
N PHE A 35 -78.35 65.20 12.41
CA PHE A 35 -78.21 64.92 10.99
C PHE A 35 -76.77 65.16 10.51
N VAL A 36 -76.15 66.27 10.94
CA VAL A 36 -74.74 66.58 10.62
C VAL A 36 -73.79 65.53 11.21
N ARG A 37 -74.03 65.08 12.44
CA ARG A 37 -73.27 64.02 13.10
C ARG A 37 -73.40 62.68 12.37
N ASP A 38 -74.61 62.30 11.99
CA ASP A 38 -74.86 61.04 11.29
C ASP A 38 -74.23 61.05 9.88
N ILE A 39 -74.22 62.20 9.18
CA ILE A 39 -73.50 62.38 7.91
C ILE A 39 -71.99 62.31 8.12
N PHE A 40 -71.45 62.99 9.13
CA PHE A 40 -70.01 63.00 9.42
C PHE A 40 -69.48 61.57 9.64
N TRP A 41 -70.15 60.78 10.49
CA TRP A 41 -69.74 59.40 10.74
C TRP A 41 -69.91 58.49 9.52
N ARG A 42 -70.94 58.71 8.69
CA ARG A 42 -71.09 57.99 7.41
C ARG A 42 -69.96 58.29 6.43
N ILE A 43 -69.54 59.56 6.31
CA ILE A 43 -68.42 59.96 5.45
C ILE A 43 -67.12 59.34 5.96
N MET A 44 -66.88 59.38 7.27
CA MET A 44 -65.72 58.74 7.88
C MET A 44 -65.70 57.22 7.65
N ALA A 45 -66.84 56.54 7.79
CA ALA A 45 -66.97 55.11 7.49
C ALA A 45 -66.69 54.79 6.01
N CYS A 46 -67.27 55.55 5.08
CA CYS A 46 -67.04 55.39 3.65
C CYS A 46 -65.57 55.63 3.28
N SER A 47 -64.96 56.68 3.83
CA SER A 47 -63.54 57.00 3.61
C SER A 47 -62.63 55.92 4.18
N LEU A 48 -62.97 55.34 5.33
CA LEU A 48 -62.20 54.27 5.94
C LEU A 48 -62.31 52.96 5.15
N ILE A 49 -63.51 52.60 4.68
CA ILE A 49 -63.71 51.43 3.80
C ILE A 49 -62.92 51.62 2.50
N GLN A 50 -63.00 52.79 1.87
CA GLN A 50 -62.23 53.09 0.66
C GLN A 50 -60.72 53.06 0.93
N HIS A 51 -60.27 53.57 2.07
CA HIS A 51 -58.86 53.54 2.45
C HIS A 51 -58.36 52.11 2.70
N SER A 52 -59.17 51.27 3.37
CA SER A 52 -58.88 49.85 3.56
C SER A 52 -58.84 49.08 2.24
N ASN A 53 -59.83 49.28 1.36
CA ASN A 53 -59.89 48.67 0.03
C ASN A 53 -58.72 49.07 -0.87
N ASN A 54 -58.14 50.26 -0.66
CA ASN A 54 -56.96 50.74 -1.38
C ASN A 54 -55.63 50.34 -0.70
N GLY A 55 -55.66 49.43 0.28
CA GLY A 55 -54.47 48.90 0.95
C GLY A 55 -53.89 49.79 2.06
N GLY A 56 -54.64 50.81 2.51
CA GLY A 56 -54.27 51.67 3.63
C GLY A 56 -54.23 50.92 4.96
N ARG A 57 -53.34 51.34 5.88
CA ARG A 57 -53.23 50.73 7.21
C ARG A 57 -54.37 51.23 8.11
N VAL A 58 -55.27 50.32 8.46
CA VAL A 58 -56.39 50.58 9.38
C VAL A 58 -56.47 49.44 10.38
N ASP A 59 -56.63 49.74 11.67
CA ASP A 59 -56.74 48.72 12.72
C ASP A 59 -58.20 48.29 12.93
N LEU A 60 -58.43 46.99 13.17
CA LEU A 60 -59.74 46.45 13.50
C LEU A 60 -60.40 47.17 14.69
N ASN A 61 -59.63 47.58 15.71
CA ASN A 61 -60.15 48.32 16.86
C ASN A 61 -60.68 49.72 16.49
N ASP A 62 -60.05 50.37 15.51
CA ASP A 62 -60.50 51.67 15.01
C ASP A 62 -61.83 51.52 14.26
N VAL A 63 -61.96 50.45 13.45
CA VAL A 63 -63.20 50.14 12.71
C VAL A 63 -64.34 49.78 13.66
N LYS A 64 -64.05 49.02 14.74
CA LYS A 64 -65.02 48.71 15.81
C LYS A 64 -65.49 49.96 16.54
N THR A 65 -64.56 50.84 16.88
CA THR A 65 -64.87 52.13 17.51
C THR A 65 -65.75 52.98 16.58
N LEU A 66 -65.44 52.99 15.28
CA LEU A 66 -66.23 53.73 14.28
C LEU A 66 -67.63 53.12 14.07
N SER A 67 -67.77 51.79 14.12
CA SER A 67 -69.08 51.12 14.07
C SER A 67 -70.00 51.53 15.22
N THR A 68 -69.48 51.66 16.44
CA THR A 68 -70.30 52.09 17.59
C THR A 68 -70.77 53.55 17.49
N LEU A 69 -70.07 54.37 16.71
CA LEU A 69 -70.37 55.79 16.47
C LEU A 69 -71.28 56.03 15.25
N CYS A 70 -71.36 55.07 14.32
CA CYS A 70 -72.31 55.08 13.21
C CYS A 70 -73.72 54.70 13.67
N VAL A 71 -74.62 55.67 13.85
CA VAL A 71 -76.00 55.42 14.32
C VAL A 71 -76.96 55.09 13.15
N ARG A 72 -77.69 53.96 13.31
CA ARG A 72 -78.90 53.47 12.59
C ARG A 72 -78.82 53.11 11.09
N ASP A 73 -79.55 52.02 10.77
CA ASP A 73 -79.87 51.41 9.46
C ASP A 73 -79.47 52.22 8.23
N SER A 74 -78.24 52.03 7.81
CA SER A 74 -77.74 52.53 6.53
C SER A 74 -76.91 51.45 5.87
N LYS A 75 -76.92 51.43 4.53
CA LYS A 75 -76.08 50.51 3.74
C LYS A 75 -74.60 50.56 4.18
N VAL A 76 -74.13 51.72 4.63
CA VAL A 76 -72.77 51.92 5.15
C VAL A 76 -72.55 51.19 6.47
N SER A 77 -73.49 51.27 7.42
CA SER A 77 -73.42 50.54 8.69
C SER A 77 -73.43 49.02 8.47
N SER A 78 -74.25 48.52 7.54
CA SER A 78 -74.23 47.09 7.17
C SER A 78 -72.89 46.66 6.54
N SER A 79 -72.26 47.52 5.73
CA SER A 79 -70.96 47.23 5.13
C SER A 79 -69.81 47.24 6.15
N VAL A 80 -69.80 48.18 7.10
CA VAL A 80 -68.82 48.21 8.19
C VAL A 80 -69.00 46.98 9.11
N ASN A 81 -70.23 46.64 9.48
CA ASN A 81 -70.50 45.47 10.31
C ASN A 81 -70.16 44.15 9.60
N LYS A 82 -70.38 44.08 8.28
CA LYS A 82 -69.92 42.95 7.48
C LYS A 82 -68.39 42.85 7.49
N LEU A 83 -67.67 43.95 7.24
CA LEU A 83 -66.21 43.98 7.24
C LEU A 83 -65.61 43.58 8.61
N ILE A 84 -66.19 44.05 9.71
CA ILE A 84 -65.80 43.63 11.07
C ILE A 84 -66.10 42.15 11.26
N GLY A 85 -67.28 41.69 10.86
CA GLY A 85 -67.69 40.28 10.96
C GLY A 85 -66.75 39.35 10.20
N ASP A 86 -66.39 39.71 8.97
CA ASP A 86 -65.48 38.98 8.10
C ASP A 86 -64.06 38.95 8.70
N ALA A 87 -63.55 40.07 9.21
CA ALA A 87 -62.25 40.14 9.88
C ALA A 87 -62.20 39.34 11.20
N GLU A 88 -63.25 39.42 12.02
CA GLU A 88 -63.34 38.63 13.25
C GLU A 88 -63.52 37.14 12.97
N GLN A 89 -64.22 36.78 11.90
CA GLN A 89 -64.36 35.39 11.47
C GLN A 89 -63.01 34.85 10.98
N LEU A 90 -62.30 35.61 10.14
CA LEU A 90 -60.97 35.24 9.65
C LEU A 90 -59.97 35.10 10.80
N GLN A 91 -59.98 36.05 11.76
CA GLN A 91 -59.15 35.98 12.97
C GLN A 91 -59.51 34.77 13.85
N ARG A 92 -60.80 34.50 14.09
CA ARG A 92 -61.24 33.34 14.87
C ARG A 92 -60.84 32.02 14.22
N ASN A 93 -61.06 31.89 12.90
CA ASN A 93 -60.69 30.69 12.14
C ASN A 93 -59.17 30.45 12.20
N ALA A 94 -58.38 31.50 11.97
CA ALA A 94 -56.91 31.45 12.09
C ALA A 94 -56.46 31.00 13.48
N THR A 95 -57.01 31.61 14.53
CA THR A 95 -56.63 31.31 15.91
C THR A 95 -57.03 29.87 16.29
N ASN A 96 -58.21 29.40 15.86
CA ASN A 96 -58.69 28.04 16.11
C ASN A 96 -57.84 26.97 15.42
N VAL A 97 -57.46 27.19 14.15
CA VAL A 97 -56.62 26.23 13.42
C VAL A 97 -55.20 26.21 13.99
N VAL A 98 -54.62 27.36 14.33
CA VAL A 98 -53.31 27.41 14.99
C VAL A 98 -53.35 26.76 16.38
N ALA A 99 -54.41 26.93 17.15
CA ALA A 99 -54.58 26.25 18.45
C ALA A 99 -54.68 24.72 18.28
N THR A 100 -55.42 24.25 17.27
CA THR A 100 -55.51 22.82 16.91
C THR A 100 -54.14 22.27 16.52
N CYS A 101 -53.42 23.01 15.68
CA CYS A 101 -52.06 22.67 15.26
C CYS A 101 -51.11 22.55 16.47
N LEU A 102 -51.10 23.55 17.36
CA LEU A 102 -50.30 23.54 18.58
C LEU A 102 -50.60 22.33 19.46
N LYS A 103 -51.88 21.97 19.61
CA LYS A 103 -52.29 20.79 20.37
C LYS A 103 -51.75 19.50 19.75
N LEU A 104 -51.82 19.35 18.43
CA LEU A 104 -51.27 18.19 17.72
C LEU A 104 -49.73 18.12 17.83
N LEU A 105 -49.05 19.27 17.81
CA LEU A 105 -47.60 19.36 17.99
C LEU A 105 -47.15 19.09 19.43
N GLN A 106 -48.01 19.30 20.43
CA GLN A 106 -47.75 18.92 21.82
C GLN A 106 -47.96 17.43 22.09
N MET A 107 -48.68 16.73 21.20
CA MET A 107 -48.86 15.29 21.22
C MET A 107 -47.79 14.59 20.36
N ASN A 108 -47.84 13.25 20.28
CA ASN A 108 -46.95 12.52 19.36
C ASN A 108 -47.38 12.75 17.91
N CYS A 109 -46.82 13.80 17.28
CA CYS A 109 -47.21 14.25 15.95
C CYS A 109 -47.12 13.16 14.86
N PHE A 110 -46.20 12.20 15.03
CA PHE A 110 -46.04 11.08 14.11
C PHE A 110 -47.21 10.10 14.17
N LEU A 111 -47.74 9.80 15.37
CA LEU A 111 -48.93 8.96 15.54
C LEU A 111 -50.19 9.64 14.99
N HIS A 112 -50.23 10.98 15.02
CA HIS A 112 -51.34 11.79 14.53
C HIS A 112 -51.08 12.41 13.14
N GLN A 113 -50.26 11.77 12.30
CA GLN A 113 -49.85 12.29 10.99
C GLN A 113 -51.03 12.69 10.07
N ASN A 114 -52.14 11.94 10.09
CA ASN A 114 -53.31 12.24 9.26
C ASN A 114 -54.06 13.48 9.75
N GLU A 115 -54.16 13.65 11.08
CA GLU A 115 -54.77 14.83 11.69
C GLU A 115 -53.92 16.07 11.42
N LEU A 116 -52.58 15.93 11.46
CA LEU A 116 -51.67 17.02 11.12
C LEU A 116 -51.73 17.40 9.63
N ARG A 117 -51.88 16.42 8.73
CA ARG A 117 -52.11 16.66 7.29
C ARG A 117 -53.41 17.41 7.04
N ASN A 118 -54.49 17.06 7.73
CA ASN A 118 -55.76 17.79 7.64
C ASN A 118 -55.61 19.22 8.16
N CYS A 119 -54.93 19.39 9.29
CA CYS A 119 -54.64 20.72 9.85
C CYS A 119 -53.77 21.58 8.90
N LEU A 120 -52.85 20.96 8.14
CA LEU A 120 -52.08 21.64 7.11
C LEU A 120 -52.99 22.15 5.98
N VAL A 121 -53.96 21.35 5.54
CA VAL A 121 -54.96 21.78 4.54
C VAL A 121 -55.79 22.95 5.07
N ASP A 122 -56.23 22.91 6.33
CA ASP A 122 -56.96 24.01 6.96
C ASP A 122 -56.11 25.30 7.03
N LEU A 123 -54.82 25.19 7.34
CA LEU A 123 -53.88 26.33 7.30
C LEU A 123 -53.73 26.88 5.88
N GLN A 124 -53.69 26.04 4.85
CA GLN A 124 -53.62 26.47 3.45
C GLN A 124 -54.89 27.20 3.01
N ILE A 125 -56.07 26.71 3.42
CA ILE A 125 -57.36 27.36 3.14
C ILE A 125 -57.37 28.76 3.75
N ILE A 126 -57.04 28.91 5.03
CA ILE A 126 -57.05 30.22 5.68
C ILE A 126 -55.99 31.13 5.05
N GLN A 127 -54.80 30.62 4.73
CA GLN A 127 -53.77 31.40 4.03
C GLN A 127 -54.24 31.88 2.64
N SER A 128 -55.09 31.10 1.97
CA SER A 128 -55.74 31.50 0.71
C SER A 128 -56.83 32.53 0.93
N ASP A 129 -57.59 32.44 2.03
CA ASP A 129 -58.59 33.45 2.42
C ASP A 129 -57.93 34.81 2.67
N PHE A 130 -56.77 34.87 3.33
CA PHE A 130 -56.00 36.10 3.49
C PHE A 130 -55.55 36.74 2.15
N LYS A 131 -55.51 35.95 1.06
CA LYS A 131 -55.12 36.39 -0.29
C LYS A 131 -56.29 36.53 -1.26
N SER A 132 -57.52 36.22 -0.81
CA SER A 132 -58.70 36.23 -1.69
C SER A 132 -59.21 37.66 -1.89
N GLN A 133 -59.78 37.94 -3.06
CA GLN A 133 -60.43 39.24 -3.32
C GLN A 133 -61.66 39.46 -2.43
N GLU A 134 -62.27 38.39 -1.90
CA GLU A 134 -63.44 38.48 -1.02
C GLU A 134 -63.08 39.03 0.36
N PHE A 135 -61.90 38.66 0.88
CA PHE A 135 -61.45 39.05 2.23
C PHE A 135 -60.33 40.09 2.22
N GLU A 136 -59.91 40.63 1.07
CA GLU A 136 -58.77 41.56 0.95
C GLU A 136 -58.84 42.72 1.95
N SER A 137 -60.01 43.36 2.07
CA SER A 137 -60.23 44.46 3.01
C SER A 137 -60.24 44.01 4.48
N ALA A 138 -60.73 42.81 4.76
CA ALA A 138 -60.76 42.22 6.11
C ALA A 138 -59.36 41.78 6.56
N ALA A 139 -58.58 41.17 5.65
CA ALA A 139 -57.18 40.82 5.82
C ALA A 139 -56.31 42.07 6.05
N GLY A 140 -56.60 43.18 5.35
CA GLY A 140 -55.98 44.48 5.57
C GLY A 140 -56.06 44.98 7.01
N LEU A 141 -57.21 44.77 7.67
CA LEU A 141 -57.44 45.14 9.09
C LEU A 141 -56.63 44.29 10.08
N LEU A 142 -56.19 43.10 9.67
CA LEU A 142 -55.44 42.16 10.51
C LEU A 142 -53.91 42.24 10.28
N ARG A 143 -53.44 43.14 9.42
CA ARG A 143 -51.99 43.32 9.21
C ARG A 143 -51.26 43.81 10.46
N SER A 144 -51.90 44.67 11.27
CA SER A 144 -51.31 45.16 12.53
C SER A 144 -51.21 44.09 13.61
N THR A 145 -52.06 43.06 13.54
CA THR A 145 -52.11 41.97 14.54
C THR A 145 -51.16 40.81 14.21
N GLY A 146 -50.55 40.78 13.02
CA GLY A 146 -49.56 39.76 12.64
C GLY A 146 -50.14 38.35 12.44
N VAL A 147 -51.46 38.23 12.29
CA VAL A 147 -52.14 36.92 12.15
C VAL A 147 -51.71 36.21 10.86
N GLU A 148 -51.63 36.94 9.74
CA GLU A 148 -51.17 36.38 8.46
C GLU A 148 -49.74 35.85 8.55
N THR A 149 -48.83 36.61 9.20
CA THR A 149 -47.44 36.18 9.40
C THR A 149 -47.33 34.96 10.31
N MET A 150 -48.19 34.85 11.33
CA MET A 150 -48.27 33.68 12.20
C MET A 150 -48.69 32.43 11.42
N ILE A 151 -49.71 32.54 10.56
CA ILE A 151 -50.18 31.43 9.72
C ILE A 151 -49.09 31.01 8.74
N ALA A 152 -48.46 31.95 8.03
CA ALA A 152 -47.40 31.65 7.08
C ALA A 152 -46.20 30.94 7.75
N ALA A 153 -45.83 31.38 8.97
CA ALA A 153 -44.78 30.73 9.75
C ALA A 153 -45.17 29.30 10.15
N LYS A 154 -46.40 29.09 10.67
CA LYS A 154 -46.90 27.74 11.02
C LYS A 154 -47.01 26.83 9.81
N LEU A 155 -47.50 27.35 8.69
CA LEU A 155 -47.60 26.61 7.44
C LEU A 155 -46.22 26.10 7.00
N THR A 156 -45.19 26.94 7.07
CA THR A 156 -43.80 26.56 6.72
C THR A 156 -43.28 25.45 7.65
N SER A 157 -43.46 25.60 8.96
CA SER A 157 -43.02 24.61 9.96
C SER A 157 -43.72 23.27 9.81
N VAL A 158 -45.05 23.28 9.66
CA VAL A 158 -45.87 22.07 9.59
C VAL A 158 -45.67 21.37 8.24
N THR A 159 -45.50 22.12 7.14
CA THR A 159 -45.16 21.52 5.84
C THR A 159 -43.86 20.73 5.94
N TRP A 160 -42.80 21.36 6.48
CA TRP A 160 -41.53 20.68 6.69
C TRP A 160 -41.65 19.45 7.59
N LEU A 161 -42.42 19.54 8.69
CA LEU A 161 -42.62 18.40 9.58
C LEU A 161 -43.39 17.26 8.89
N VAL A 162 -44.43 17.57 8.11
CA VAL A 162 -45.18 16.57 7.35
C VAL A 162 -44.31 15.90 6.30
N ASP A 163 -43.39 16.63 5.66
CA ASP A 163 -42.42 16.05 4.72
C ASP A 163 -41.55 14.99 5.41
N THR A 164 -41.13 15.22 6.67
CA THR A 164 -40.32 14.24 7.43
C THR A 164 -41.05 12.94 7.74
N PHE A 165 -42.39 12.91 7.76
CA PHE A 165 -43.16 11.67 8.00
C PHE A 165 -43.01 10.64 6.88
N SER A 166 -42.54 11.06 5.70
CA SER A 166 -42.14 10.16 4.62
C SER A 166 -40.94 9.29 4.99
N HIS A 167 -40.25 9.62 6.10
CA HIS A 167 -39.07 8.92 6.60
C HIS A 167 -39.27 8.49 8.07
N PRO A 168 -40.02 7.38 8.33
CA PRO A 168 -40.32 6.90 9.68
C PRO A 168 -39.08 6.65 10.55
N ILE A 169 -37.92 6.36 9.94
CA ILE A 169 -36.65 6.10 10.62
C ILE A 169 -36.17 7.28 11.51
N ILE A 170 -36.63 8.50 11.23
CA ILE A 170 -36.32 9.71 12.02
C ILE A 170 -37.04 9.67 13.37
N PHE A 171 -38.20 9.01 13.43
CA PHE A 171 -39.08 8.96 14.59
C PHE A 171 -38.90 7.67 15.41
N ASP A 172 -38.10 6.74 14.91
CA ASP A 172 -37.82 5.50 15.62
C ASP A 172 -36.98 5.78 16.88
N SER A 173 -37.51 5.37 18.03
CA SER A 173 -36.89 5.68 19.32
C SER A 173 -35.59 4.90 19.44
N VAL A 174 -34.57 5.50 20.07
CA VAL A 174 -33.25 4.88 20.30
C VAL A 174 -33.32 3.59 21.13
N ASN A 175 -34.50 3.25 21.69
CA ASN A 175 -34.72 2.05 22.49
C ASN A 175 -35.64 1.07 21.73
N GLY A 176 -35.07 -0.02 21.26
CA GLY A 176 -35.76 -1.04 20.47
C GLY A 176 -36.96 -1.66 21.17
N SER A 177 -38.15 -1.34 20.68
CA SER A 177 -39.28 -2.27 20.74
C SER A 177 -39.29 -3.06 19.43
N GLU A 178 -39.26 -4.39 19.57
CA GLU A 178 -39.07 -5.42 18.53
C GLU A 178 -40.22 -5.53 17.51
N GLN A 179 -40.90 -4.44 17.18
CA GLN A 179 -42.01 -4.41 16.20
C GLN A 179 -41.69 -3.65 14.91
N SER A 180 -40.44 -3.24 14.71
CA SER A 180 -39.99 -2.60 13.47
C SER A 180 -39.97 -3.62 12.32
N ARG A 181 -41.07 -3.66 11.55
CA ARG A 181 -41.02 -3.93 10.11
C ARG A 181 -39.79 -3.20 9.55
N SER A 182 -38.97 -3.84 8.72
CA SER A 182 -37.74 -3.25 8.18
C SER A 182 -38.03 -1.84 7.65
N ILE A 183 -37.68 -0.82 8.43
CA ILE A 183 -37.87 0.57 8.02
C ILE A 183 -36.73 0.87 7.08
N ASP A 184 -37.05 1.25 5.84
CA ASP A 184 -36.03 1.58 4.85
C ASP A 184 -35.22 2.80 5.32
N PRO A 185 -33.88 2.77 5.23
CA PRO A 185 -33.05 3.90 5.64
C PRO A 185 -33.23 5.09 4.69
N ILE A 186 -33.13 6.31 5.21
CA ILE A 186 -33.26 7.54 4.41
C ILE A 186 -32.05 7.71 3.48
N SER A 187 -32.22 8.19 2.26
CA SER A 187 -31.09 8.53 1.40
C SER A 187 -30.33 9.76 1.92
N VAL A 188 -29.00 9.80 1.71
CA VAL A 188 -28.21 11.00 2.07
C VAL A 188 -28.73 12.26 1.36
N ASP A 189 -29.23 12.12 0.13
CA ASP A 189 -29.77 13.24 -0.63
C ASP A 189 -31.07 13.77 -0.04
N ASP A 190 -32.00 12.89 0.34
CA ASP A 190 -33.24 13.28 1.01
C ASP A 190 -32.96 13.90 2.38
N LEU A 191 -32.02 13.32 3.14
CA LEU A 191 -31.60 13.85 4.44
C LEU A 191 -30.98 15.26 4.31
N ARG A 192 -30.20 15.49 3.25
CA ARG A 192 -29.64 16.81 2.92
C ARG A 192 -30.75 17.80 2.57
N LEU A 193 -31.73 17.42 1.74
CA LEU A 193 -32.86 18.28 1.40
C LEU A 193 -33.67 18.70 2.63
N LEU A 194 -33.93 17.76 3.55
CA LEU A 194 -34.61 18.06 4.82
C LEU A 194 -33.80 19.02 5.71
N TYR A 195 -32.47 18.87 5.73
CA TYR A 195 -31.58 19.74 6.49
C TYR A 195 -31.49 21.15 5.89
N GLU A 196 -31.41 21.28 4.56
CA GLU A 196 -31.31 22.56 3.85
C GLU A 196 -32.61 23.36 3.89
N ARG A 197 -33.78 22.70 3.84
CA ARG A 197 -35.12 23.32 3.94
C ARG A 197 -35.50 23.75 5.37
N ASN A 198 -34.52 24.01 6.23
CA ASN A 198 -34.71 24.25 7.64
C ASN A 198 -35.70 25.40 7.95
N PRO A 199 -36.84 25.12 8.60
CA PRO A 199 -37.84 26.12 8.94
C PRO A 199 -37.36 27.07 10.07
N VAL A 200 -36.40 26.65 10.90
CA VAL A 200 -35.87 27.43 12.05
C VAL A 200 -35.22 28.76 11.61
N SER A 201 -34.61 28.79 10.43
CA SER A 201 -33.96 29.99 9.87
C SER A 201 -34.96 31.11 9.52
N VAL A 202 -36.18 30.75 9.14
CA VAL A 202 -37.26 31.67 8.75
C VAL A 202 -38.01 32.17 9.98
N ILE A 203 -38.20 31.30 10.99
CA ILE A 203 -39.01 31.59 12.19
C ILE A 203 -38.27 32.52 13.18
N SER A 204 -36.94 32.47 13.22
CA SER A 204 -36.12 33.29 14.12
C SER A 204 -36.26 34.81 13.91
N ARG A 205 -36.78 35.25 12.76
CA ARG A 205 -37.02 36.68 12.45
C ARG A 205 -38.41 37.17 12.88
N GLY A 206 -39.32 36.28 13.27
CA GLY A 206 -40.74 36.56 13.48
C GLY A 206 -41.23 36.49 14.92
N GLY A 207 -40.35 36.54 15.92
CA GLY A 207 -40.65 36.77 17.33
C GLY A 207 -41.94 36.12 17.86
N ASN A 208 -41.93 34.80 18.09
CA ASN A 208 -42.59 34.08 19.19
C ASN A 208 -42.47 32.56 18.99
N ASP A 209 -42.12 31.86 20.07
CA ASP A 209 -42.13 30.41 20.29
C ASP A 209 -41.98 29.49 19.06
N LEU A 210 -40.73 29.06 18.82
CA LEU A 210 -40.49 27.87 18.00
C LEU A 210 -41.19 26.66 18.64
N ASP A 211 -41.98 25.94 17.84
CA ASP A 211 -42.63 24.71 18.28
C ASP A 211 -41.57 23.71 18.76
N LYS A 212 -41.67 23.30 20.03
CA LYS A 212 -40.70 22.38 20.66
C LYS A 212 -40.54 21.09 19.87
N GLU A 213 -41.61 20.59 19.27
CA GLU A 213 -41.59 19.36 18.50
C GLU A 213 -40.92 19.51 17.13
N VAL A 214 -41.16 20.62 16.42
CA VAL A 214 -40.45 20.95 15.18
C VAL A 214 -38.95 21.10 15.46
N LEU A 215 -38.58 21.76 16.57
CA LEU A 215 -37.19 21.88 17.00
C LEU A 215 -36.59 20.52 17.38
N ARG A 216 -37.34 19.65 18.06
CA ARG A 216 -36.91 18.29 18.42
C ARG A 216 -36.59 17.46 17.18
N VAL A 217 -37.51 17.40 16.21
CA VAL A 217 -37.33 16.67 14.96
C VAL A 217 -36.20 17.28 14.13
N TYR A 218 -36.10 18.61 14.08
CA TYR A 218 -34.99 19.29 13.41
C TYR A 218 -33.64 18.91 14.01
N ASN A 219 -33.52 18.87 15.33
CA ASN A 219 -32.28 18.45 15.99
C ASN A 219 -31.93 16.99 15.67
N LEU A 220 -32.91 16.09 15.54
CA LEU A 220 -32.69 14.71 15.11
C LEU A 220 -32.19 14.65 13.65
N VAL A 221 -32.83 15.38 12.73
CA VAL A 221 -32.40 15.48 11.33
C VAL A 221 -30.98 16.06 11.23
N LYS A 222 -30.70 17.12 11.98
CA LYS A 222 -29.38 17.76 12.05
C LYS A 222 -28.30 16.79 12.56
N ASP A 223 -28.58 16.06 13.62
CA ASP A 223 -27.66 15.08 14.22
C ASP A 223 -27.41 13.88 13.29
N LEU A 224 -28.45 13.38 12.62
CA LEU A 224 -28.31 12.35 11.58
C LEU A 224 -27.50 12.85 10.40
N HIS A 225 -27.77 14.06 9.92
CA HIS A 225 -27.06 14.67 8.80
C HIS A 225 -25.57 14.85 9.12
N HIS A 226 -25.24 15.37 10.31
CA HIS A 226 -23.85 15.57 10.72
C HIS A 226 -23.08 14.25 10.81
N ARG A 227 -23.66 13.23 11.46
CA ARG A 227 -23.05 11.90 11.56
C ARG A 227 -22.88 11.23 10.19
N ALA A 228 -23.87 11.38 9.29
CA ALA A 228 -23.76 10.88 7.92
C ALA A 228 -22.63 11.59 7.15
N GLN A 229 -22.47 12.91 7.32
CA GLN A 229 -21.36 13.65 6.71
C GLN A 229 -19.99 13.25 7.26
N GLU A 230 -19.87 13.06 8.57
CA GLU A 230 -18.63 12.58 9.20
C GLU A 230 -18.26 11.18 8.68
N TRP A 231 -19.24 10.29 8.58
CA TRP A 231 -19.06 8.98 7.99
C TRP A 231 -18.62 9.08 6.52
N GLN A 232 -19.30 9.88 5.70
CA GLN A 232 -18.93 10.08 4.28
C GLN A 232 -17.54 10.68 4.11
N LYS A 233 -17.17 11.64 4.97
CA LYS A 233 -15.82 12.23 4.96
C LYS A 233 -14.76 11.17 5.23
N THR A 234 -14.99 10.30 6.21
CA THR A 234 -14.10 9.20 6.58
C THR A 234 -14.04 8.13 5.48
N ALA A 235 -15.18 7.75 4.91
CA ALA A 235 -15.25 6.82 3.78
C ALA A 235 -14.48 7.36 2.56
N ARG A 236 -14.68 8.63 2.22
CA ARG A 236 -14.00 9.28 1.09
C ARG A 236 -12.51 9.45 1.31
N SER A 237 -12.04 9.74 2.53
CA SER A 237 -10.61 9.81 2.79
C SER A 237 -9.94 8.46 2.56
N LEU A 238 -10.57 7.36 2.97
CA LEU A 238 -10.06 6.00 2.73
C LEU A 238 -10.05 5.66 1.23
N ILE A 239 -11.10 6.00 0.48
CA ILE A 239 -11.19 5.72 -0.96
C ILE A 239 -10.22 6.59 -1.78
N ASN A 240 -10.01 7.86 -1.39
CA ASN A 240 -9.21 8.83 -2.15
C ASN A 240 -7.70 8.74 -1.91
N LEU A 241 -7.23 7.91 -0.96
CA LEU A 241 -5.80 7.63 -0.75
C LEU A 241 -5.07 7.17 -2.04
N LYS A 242 -5.82 6.70 -3.05
CA LYS A 242 -5.31 6.35 -4.38
C LYS A 242 -4.74 7.53 -5.20
N LYS A 243 -5.07 8.78 -4.91
CA LYS A 243 -4.87 9.90 -5.85
C LYS A 243 -3.75 10.91 -5.55
N GLY A 244 -3.07 10.89 -4.40
CA GLY A 244 -2.18 12.02 -4.10
C GLY A 244 -1.12 11.92 -3.00
N SER A 245 -0.97 10.81 -2.28
CA SER A 245 0.11 10.69 -1.28
C SER A 245 1.17 9.69 -1.73
N THR A 246 2.42 10.16 -1.76
CA THR A 246 3.64 9.35 -1.93
C THR A 246 3.88 8.36 -0.78
N VAL A 247 3.06 8.43 0.28
CA VAL A 247 2.99 7.47 1.37
C VAL A 247 1.62 6.80 1.29
N SER A 248 1.60 5.56 0.79
CA SER A 248 0.42 4.70 0.87
C SER A 248 0.26 4.27 2.33
N GLU A 249 -0.57 4.98 3.09
CA GLU A 249 -0.92 4.57 4.45
C GLU A 249 -1.57 3.18 4.40
N ILE A 250 -1.01 2.22 5.13
CA ILE A 250 -1.53 0.85 5.17
C ILE A 250 -2.72 0.82 6.12
N ILE A 251 -3.87 0.36 5.62
CA ILE A 251 -5.13 0.34 6.35
C ILE A 251 -5.46 -1.09 6.75
N LYS A 252 -5.81 -1.28 8.02
CA LYS A 252 -6.29 -2.56 8.55
C LYS A 252 -7.68 -2.89 8.02
N VAL A 253 -7.90 -4.14 7.62
CA VAL A 253 -9.20 -4.60 7.08
C VAL A 253 -10.31 -4.39 8.11
N GLU A 254 -10.02 -4.60 9.39
CA GLU A 254 -10.94 -4.40 10.51
C GLU A 254 -11.43 -2.94 10.60
N THR A 255 -10.63 -1.98 10.16
CA THR A 255 -11.02 -0.56 10.15
C THR A 255 -12.07 -0.29 9.06
N ILE A 256 -11.90 -0.91 7.89
CA ILE A 256 -12.87 -0.81 6.79
C ILE A 256 -14.16 -1.55 7.19
N GLU A 257 -14.04 -2.74 7.79
CA GLU A 257 -15.17 -3.50 8.32
C GLU A 257 -15.96 -2.71 9.36
N ALA A 258 -15.29 -2.15 10.37
CA ALA A 258 -15.92 -1.33 11.41
C ALA A 258 -16.68 -0.13 10.80
N LEU A 259 -16.12 0.48 9.75
CA LEU A 259 -16.78 1.58 9.05
C LEU A 259 -18.04 1.12 8.29
N THR A 260 -18.01 -0.07 7.67
CA THR A 260 -19.19 -0.65 6.99
C THR A 260 -20.28 -1.14 7.96
N GLN A 261 -19.94 -1.38 9.22
CA GLN A 261 -20.85 -1.77 10.29
C GLN A 261 -21.32 -0.59 11.16
N SER A 262 -21.00 0.65 10.76
CA SER A 262 -21.38 1.83 11.53
C SER A 262 -22.90 1.93 11.72
N LEU A 263 -23.32 2.25 12.95
CA LEU A 263 -24.73 2.40 13.33
C LEU A 263 -25.47 3.46 12.49
N ILE A 264 -24.77 4.42 11.88
CA ILE A 264 -25.42 5.40 11.01
C ILE A 264 -25.99 4.77 9.73
N LEU A 265 -25.40 3.68 9.26
CA LEU A 265 -25.77 3.01 8.01
C LEU A 265 -27.06 2.20 8.11
N SER A 266 -27.51 1.88 9.33
CA SER A 266 -28.86 1.32 9.55
C SER A 266 -29.95 2.39 9.41
N LYS A 267 -29.57 3.68 9.50
CA LYS A 267 -30.50 4.81 9.41
C LYS A 267 -30.40 5.57 8.09
N VAL A 268 -29.23 5.63 7.48
CA VAL A 268 -28.94 6.44 6.28
C VAL A 268 -28.24 5.62 5.20
N THR A 269 -28.80 5.60 3.98
CA THR A 269 -28.15 4.98 2.83
C THR A 269 -27.13 5.92 2.20
N CYS A 270 -25.85 5.53 2.28
CA CYS A 270 -24.73 6.28 1.72
C CYS A 270 -24.15 5.57 0.48
N SER A 271 -23.89 6.33 -0.59
CA SER A 271 -23.41 5.79 -1.87
C SER A 271 -22.06 5.06 -1.78
N GLU A 272 -21.20 5.50 -0.88
CA GLU A 272 -19.85 4.96 -0.68
C GLU A 272 -19.85 3.58 -0.01
N LEU A 273 -20.98 3.15 0.57
CA LEU A 273 -21.09 1.88 1.29
C LEU A 273 -20.87 0.68 0.37
N SER A 274 -21.39 0.72 -0.87
CA SER A 274 -21.22 -0.39 -1.82
C SER A 274 -19.75 -0.58 -2.20
N ILE A 275 -19.02 0.52 -2.37
CA ILE A 275 -17.58 0.53 -2.66
C ILE A 275 -16.80 -0.04 -1.47
N LEU A 276 -17.10 0.40 -0.25
CA LEU A 276 -16.44 -0.11 0.95
C LEU A 276 -16.74 -1.59 1.22
N LYS A 277 -17.99 -2.04 1.03
CA LYS A 277 -18.35 -3.45 1.13
C LYS A 277 -17.61 -4.31 0.12
N ASN A 278 -17.50 -3.84 -1.12
CA ASN A 278 -16.68 -4.51 -2.13
C ASN A 278 -15.21 -4.54 -1.72
N ALA A 279 -14.66 -3.44 -1.19
CA ALA A 279 -13.28 -3.39 -0.71
C ALA A 279 -13.02 -4.38 0.45
N VAL A 280 -13.96 -4.51 1.40
CA VAL A 280 -13.88 -5.54 2.46
C VAL A 280 -13.88 -6.94 1.85
N SER A 281 -14.84 -7.23 0.97
CA SER A 281 -14.95 -8.55 0.33
C SER A 281 -13.67 -8.92 -0.41
N VAL A 282 -13.13 -8.01 -1.22
CA VAL A 282 -11.87 -8.22 -1.96
C VAL A 282 -10.69 -8.34 -1.00
N ALA A 283 -10.62 -7.54 0.07
CA ALA A 283 -9.53 -7.64 1.04
C ALA A 283 -9.52 -9.00 1.77
N LEU A 284 -10.69 -9.50 2.15
CA LEU A 284 -10.84 -10.83 2.74
C LEU A 284 -10.48 -11.93 1.73
N GLU A 285 -10.85 -11.77 0.46
CA GLU A 285 -10.46 -12.69 -0.60
C GLU A 285 -8.95 -12.70 -0.82
N VAL A 286 -8.29 -11.53 -0.87
CA VAL A 286 -6.83 -11.42 -0.94
C VAL A 286 -6.18 -12.12 0.25
N LYS A 287 -6.68 -11.90 1.47
CA LYS A 287 -6.17 -12.54 2.68
C LYS A 287 -6.29 -14.06 2.64
N ASP A 288 -7.45 -14.58 2.28
CA ASP A 288 -7.68 -16.02 2.22
C ASP A 288 -6.85 -16.68 1.10
N ARG A 289 -6.82 -16.07 -0.09
CA ARG A 289 -6.01 -16.57 -1.20
C ARG A 289 -4.51 -16.48 -0.92
N LEU A 290 -4.03 -15.40 -0.32
CA LEU A 290 -2.62 -15.25 0.09
C LEU A 290 -2.22 -16.38 1.03
N ALA A 291 -3.04 -16.66 2.04
CA ALA A 291 -2.82 -17.78 2.94
C ALA A 291 -2.86 -19.11 2.17
N ASN A 292 -3.91 -19.40 1.41
CA ASN A 292 -4.10 -20.70 0.77
C ASN A 292 -3.05 -21.00 -0.31
N GLU A 293 -2.73 -20.05 -1.18
CA GLU A 293 -1.84 -20.28 -2.32
C GLU A 293 -0.36 -20.21 -1.97
N LEU A 294 0.04 -19.41 -0.97
CA LEU A 294 1.45 -19.20 -0.66
C LEU A 294 1.90 -19.75 0.70
N PHE A 295 1.03 -19.89 1.71
CA PHE A 295 1.49 -20.09 3.10
C PHE A 295 0.80 -21.21 3.92
N ARG A 296 -0.38 -21.71 3.52
CA ARG A 296 -1.14 -22.70 4.28
C ARG A 296 -0.77 -24.12 3.88
N ASP A 297 -0.81 -24.40 2.57
CA ASP A 297 -0.67 -25.76 2.06
C ASP A 297 0.79 -26.12 1.79
N GLU A 298 1.19 -27.33 2.19
CA GLU A 298 2.49 -27.88 1.80
C GLU A 298 2.51 -28.10 0.28
N TYR A 299 3.61 -27.71 -0.36
CA TYR A 299 3.77 -27.96 -1.78
C TYR A 299 3.95 -29.46 -2.03
N ASN A 300 2.95 -30.06 -2.69
CA ASN A 300 2.91 -31.51 -2.98
C ASN A 300 3.70 -31.92 -4.24
N GLY A 301 4.28 -30.96 -4.98
CA GLY A 301 5.11 -31.24 -6.15
C GLY A 301 6.56 -31.60 -5.81
N ILE A 302 7.44 -31.60 -6.82
CA ILE A 302 8.89 -31.78 -6.60
C ILE A 302 9.43 -30.55 -5.87
N ASP A 303 9.57 -30.67 -4.55
CA ASP A 303 10.07 -29.61 -3.70
C ASP A 303 11.61 -29.53 -3.77
N VAL A 304 12.10 -28.47 -4.42
CA VAL A 304 13.53 -28.16 -4.52
C VAL A 304 14.17 -27.87 -3.14
N ASN A 305 13.38 -27.65 -2.09
CA ASN A 305 13.82 -27.42 -0.70
C ASN A 305 13.83 -28.68 0.17
N LYS A 306 13.30 -29.82 -0.29
CA LYS A 306 13.46 -31.11 0.43
C LYS A 306 14.92 -31.56 0.44
N GLY A 307 15.72 -31.10 -0.52
CA GLY A 307 17.18 -31.19 -0.50
C GLY A 307 17.82 -30.14 0.42
N ARG A 308 19.03 -30.41 0.91
CA ARG A 308 19.84 -29.40 1.59
C ARG A 308 20.10 -28.26 0.60
N LEU A 309 19.77 -27.03 0.98
CA LEU A 309 20.09 -25.86 0.15
C LEU A 309 21.60 -25.87 -0.17
N PRO A 310 21.98 -25.51 -1.41
CA PRO A 310 23.39 -25.38 -1.79
C PRO A 310 24.15 -24.45 -0.83
N GLU A 311 25.45 -24.67 -0.73
CA GLU A 311 26.31 -23.72 -0.02
C GLU A 311 26.26 -22.35 -0.70
N ARG A 312 26.25 -21.28 0.10
CA ARG A 312 26.09 -19.89 -0.36
C ARG A 312 27.41 -19.31 -0.90
N SER A 313 28.10 -20.08 -1.73
CA SER A 313 29.47 -19.77 -2.16
C SER A 313 29.54 -19.17 -3.56
N SER A 314 28.57 -19.45 -4.43
CA SER A 314 28.49 -18.93 -5.79
C SER A 314 27.13 -19.28 -6.41
N LEU A 315 26.72 -18.56 -7.46
CA LEU A 315 25.60 -18.95 -8.33
C LEU A 315 25.92 -20.23 -9.12
N LEU A 316 27.20 -20.61 -9.22
CA LEU A 316 27.64 -21.87 -9.79
C LEU A 316 27.78 -22.95 -8.69
N ALA A 317 27.15 -24.10 -8.88
CA ALA A 317 27.32 -25.25 -8.01
C ALA A 317 28.71 -25.88 -8.19
N ALA A 318 29.14 -26.68 -7.20
CA ALA A 318 30.35 -27.51 -7.32
C ALA A 318 30.32 -28.51 -8.49
N SER A 319 29.13 -28.85 -9.00
CA SER A 319 28.95 -29.67 -10.21
C SER A 319 29.15 -28.90 -11.52
N GLY A 320 29.28 -27.58 -11.47
CA GLY A 320 29.28 -26.70 -12.64
C GLY A 320 27.89 -26.20 -13.05
N ASP A 321 26.83 -26.71 -12.43
CA ASP A 321 25.45 -26.29 -12.74
C ASP A 321 25.16 -24.89 -12.22
N PHE A 322 24.43 -24.11 -12.99
CA PHE A 322 23.96 -22.80 -12.56
C PHE A 322 22.75 -22.96 -11.61
N LEU A 323 22.92 -22.60 -10.34
CA LEU A 323 21.95 -22.84 -9.27
C LEU A 323 20.59 -22.19 -9.53
N LEU A 324 20.59 -21.05 -10.23
CA LEU A 324 19.35 -20.36 -10.61
C LEU A 324 18.40 -21.28 -11.37
N TYR A 325 18.88 -22.04 -12.35
CA TYR A 325 18.03 -22.91 -13.17
C TYR A 325 17.54 -24.16 -12.45
N ARG A 326 18.17 -24.55 -11.32
CA ARG A 326 17.59 -25.57 -10.43
C ARG A 326 16.28 -25.08 -9.81
N PHE A 327 16.16 -23.78 -9.56
CA PHE A 327 14.94 -23.18 -9.05
C PHE A 327 14.00 -22.77 -10.19
N THR A 328 14.46 -21.94 -11.13
CA THR A 328 13.62 -21.33 -12.17
C THR A 328 13.19 -22.30 -13.27
N GLY A 329 13.88 -23.43 -13.44
CA GLY A 329 13.52 -24.48 -14.39
C GLY A 329 12.53 -25.51 -13.82
N GLY A 330 12.19 -25.43 -12.54
CA GLY A 330 11.32 -26.41 -11.86
C GLY A 330 9.84 -26.05 -11.90
N GLU A 331 8.98 -27.06 -11.70
CA GLU A 331 7.51 -26.89 -11.61
C GLU A 331 7.09 -25.93 -10.49
N MET A 332 7.87 -25.87 -9.41
CA MET A 332 7.64 -24.96 -8.28
C MET A 332 7.69 -23.50 -8.70
N TYR A 333 8.65 -23.09 -9.55
CA TYR A 333 8.76 -21.70 -9.99
C TYR A 333 7.54 -21.29 -10.83
N SER A 334 7.10 -22.16 -11.74
CA SER A 334 5.87 -21.96 -12.52
C SER A 334 4.60 -21.93 -11.66
N ALA A 335 4.56 -22.70 -10.55
CA ALA A 335 3.46 -22.65 -9.60
C ALA A 335 3.43 -21.33 -8.81
N ILE A 336 4.60 -20.84 -8.38
CA ILE A 336 4.74 -19.52 -7.74
C ILE A 336 4.30 -18.41 -8.69
N GLU A 337 4.73 -18.46 -9.95
CA GLU A 337 4.34 -17.48 -10.98
C GLU A 337 2.82 -17.41 -11.14
N LYS A 338 2.14 -18.56 -11.26
CA LYS A 338 0.68 -18.64 -11.38
C LYS A 338 -0.03 -18.10 -10.14
N ALA A 339 0.42 -18.46 -8.95
CA ALA A 339 -0.15 -17.98 -7.68
C ALA A 339 -0.01 -16.46 -7.56
N LEU A 340 1.18 -15.92 -7.80
CA LEU A 340 1.44 -14.49 -7.72
C LEU A 340 0.67 -13.70 -8.77
N ASN A 341 0.56 -14.19 -10.00
CA ASN A 341 -0.24 -13.52 -11.04
C ASN A 341 -1.73 -13.47 -10.66
N SER A 342 -2.26 -14.54 -10.08
CA SER A 342 -3.66 -14.57 -9.67
C SER A 342 -3.94 -13.70 -8.44
N LEU A 343 -3.01 -13.65 -7.48
CA LEU A 343 -3.07 -12.72 -6.35
C LEU A 343 -2.94 -11.25 -6.79
N LYS A 344 -2.07 -10.98 -7.77
CA LYS A 344 -1.90 -9.64 -8.36
C LYS A 344 -3.17 -9.15 -9.05
N GLU A 345 -3.87 -10.04 -9.77
CA GLU A 345 -5.14 -9.72 -10.43
C GLU A 345 -6.19 -9.26 -9.42
N ILE A 346 -6.38 -9.99 -8.32
CA ILE A 346 -7.39 -9.62 -7.29
C ILE A 346 -6.94 -8.39 -6.49
N SER A 347 -5.69 -8.35 -6.04
CA SER A 347 -5.18 -7.21 -5.25
C SER A 347 -5.23 -5.89 -6.03
N SER A 348 -5.17 -5.93 -7.37
CA SER A 348 -5.34 -4.76 -8.22
C SER A 348 -6.76 -4.15 -8.17
N GLN A 349 -7.77 -4.97 -7.84
CA GLN A 349 -9.16 -4.53 -7.67
C GLN A 349 -9.36 -3.81 -6.32
N LEU A 350 -8.49 -4.08 -5.34
CA LEU A 350 -8.54 -3.42 -4.05
C LEU A 350 -8.01 -1.98 -4.16
N LEU A 351 -8.89 -1.01 -3.92
CA LEU A 351 -8.57 0.43 -4.03
C LEU A 351 -7.65 0.94 -2.92
N VAL A 352 -7.60 0.22 -1.79
CA VAL A 352 -6.86 0.57 -0.58
C VAL A 352 -5.65 -0.36 -0.44
N THR A 353 -4.56 0.11 0.17
CA THR A 353 -3.40 -0.74 0.51
C THR A 353 -3.61 -1.34 1.89
N THR A 354 -3.90 -2.64 1.95
CA THR A 354 -3.96 -3.42 3.20
C THR A 354 -2.65 -4.15 3.46
N GLU A 355 -2.45 -4.69 4.66
CA GLU A 355 -1.26 -5.47 5.02
C GLU A 355 -1.06 -6.68 4.08
N ASP A 356 -2.15 -7.40 3.77
CA ASP A 356 -2.13 -8.55 2.86
C ASP A 356 -1.76 -8.12 1.44
N LYS A 357 -2.31 -7.00 0.95
CA LYS A 357 -1.96 -6.45 -0.37
C LYS A 357 -0.50 -6.00 -0.43
N ALA A 358 -0.01 -5.31 0.60
CA ALA A 358 1.39 -4.91 0.69
C ALA A 358 2.33 -6.13 0.65
N THR A 359 1.91 -7.24 1.28
CA THR A 359 2.63 -8.52 1.24
C THR A 359 2.64 -9.12 -0.16
N VAL A 360 1.50 -9.14 -0.86
CA VAL A 360 1.41 -9.59 -2.26
C VAL A 360 2.33 -8.73 -3.15
N ASP A 361 2.23 -7.41 -3.07
CA ASP A 361 3.02 -6.48 -3.87
C ASP A 361 4.53 -6.67 -3.63
N TRP A 362 4.95 -6.92 -2.39
CA TRP A 362 6.34 -7.20 -2.06
C TRP A 362 6.79 -8.59 -2.57
N MET A 363 5.97 -9.62 -2.43
CA MET A 363 6.28 -10.97 -2.96
C MET A 363 6.41 -10.96 -4.49
N VAL A 364 5.58 -10.17 -5.18
CA VAL A 364 5.71 -9.94 -6.62
C VAL A 364 7.06 -9.29 -6.94
N LYS A 365 7.49 -8.25 -6.19
CA LYS A 365 8.82 -7.65 -6.38
C LYS A 365 9.97 -8.64 -6.16
N VAL A 366 9.86 -9.52 -5.18
CA VAL A 366 10.85 -10.59 -4.92
C VAL A 366 10.92 -11.54 -6.12
N PHE A 367 9.77 -11.95 -6.66
CA PHE A 367 9.70 -12.83 -7.83
C PHE A 367 10.22 -12.15 -9.09
N ASP A 368 9.85 -10.89 -9.31
CA ASP A 368 10.34 -10.06 -10.42
C ASP A 368 11.87 -9.92 -10.35
N TRP A 369 12.45 -9.74 -9.16
CA TRP A 369 13.91 -9.72 -8.98
C TRP A 369 14.59 -11.04 -9.40
N VAL A 370 14.03 -12.19 -9.01
CA VAL A 370 14.56 -13.50 -9.45
C VAL A 370 14.46 -13.64 -10.97
N THR A 371 13.38 -13.12 -11.56
CA THR A 371 13.13 -13.15 -13.00
C THR A 371 14.12 -12.26 -13.75
N LEU A 372 14.41 -11.06 -13.24
CA LEU A 372 15.46 -10.18 -13.76
C LEU A 372 16.84 -10.86 -13.74
N LEU A 373 17.17 -11.55 -12.64
CA LEU A 373 18.42 -12.32 -12.56
C LEU A 373 18.47 -13.40 -13.64
N ARG A 374 17.38 -14.15 -13.83
CA ARG A 374 17.27 -15.21 -14.85
C ARG A 374 17.43 -14.67 -16.26
N ASP A 375 16.77 -13.57 -16.57
CA ASP A 375 16.73 -13.02 -17.92
C ASP A 375 18.04 -12.30 -18.29
N ALA A 376 18.84 -11.90 -17.31
CA ALA A 376 20.15 -11.30 -17.52
C ALA A 376 21.28 -12.31 -17.76
N VAL A 377 21.07 -13.59 -17.46
CA VAL A 377 22.05 -14.65 -17.76
C VAL A 377 22.09 -14.87 -19.27
N THR A 378 23.29 -14.86 -19.83
CA THR A 378 23.54 -15.04 -21.27
C THR A 378 24.50 -16.19 -21.52
N ASP A 379 24.33 -16.88 -22.65
CA ASP A 379 25.30 -17.84 -23.14
C ASP A 379 26.50 -17.10 -23.75
N GLN A 380 27.70 -17.37 -23.25
CA GLN A 380 28.96 -16.94 -23.88
C GLN A 380 29.82 -18.15 -24.24
N THR A 381 30.50 -18.08 -25.38
CA THR A 381 31.53 -19.06 -25.77
C THR A 381 32.67 -18.96 -24.78
N ALA A 382 32.98 -20.07 -24.10
CA ALA A 382 34.06 -20.14 -23.15
C ALA A 382 35.39 -19.76 -23.79
N VAL A 383 36.24 -19.15 -22.97
CA VAL A 383 37.63 -18.78 -23.26
C VAL A 383 38.44 -19.94 -23.88
N GLU A 384 38.12 -21.19 -23.52
CA GLU A 384 38.89 -22.38 -23.89
C GLU A 384 38.49 -23.01 -25.24
N GLY A 385 37.51 -22.45 -25.97
CA GLY A 385 37.22 -22.85 -27.35
C GLY A 385 35.74 -22.84 -27.74
N PRO A 386 35.44 -22.96 -29.06
CA PRO A 386 34.11 -22.72 -29.64
C PRO A 386 33.02 -23.73 -29.24
N ASN A 387 33.35 -24.83 -28.56
CA ASN A 387 32.41 -25.91 -28.24
C ASN A 387 31.90 -25.90 -26.79
N ASN A 388 32.38 -25.01 -25.92
CA ASN A 388 31.92 -24.91 -24.54
C ASN A 388 31.13 -23.60 -24.37
N MET A 389 29.81 -23.64 -24.46
CA MET A 389 28.97 -22.50 -24.07
C MET A 389 28.81 -22.49 -22.55
N ARG A 390 29.04 -21.34 -21.92
CA ARG A 390 28.89 -21.14 -20.48
C ARG A 390 27.91 -20.02 -20.21
N LEU A 391 27.06 -20.24 -19.22
CA LEU A 391 26.12 -19.26 -18.69
C LEU A 391 26.88 -18.23 -17.84
N VAL A 392 26.79 -16.95 -18.22
CA VAL A 392 27.49 -15.86 -17.55
C VAL A 392 26.59 -14.64 -17.39
N LEU A 393 26.94 -13.79 -16.43
CA LEU A 393 26.27 -12.52 -16.15
C LEU A 393 27.24 -11.36 -16.43
N LYS A 394 26.80 -10.35 -17.17
CA LYS A 394 27.64 -9.15 -17.39
C LYS A 394 27.73 -8.33 -16.12
N VAL A 395 28.90 -7.76 -15.82
CA VAL A 395 29.14 -6.93 -14.61
C VAL A 395 28.10 -5.82 -14.48
N ASP A 396 27.82 -5.06 -15.54
CA ASP A 396 26.84 -3.95 -15.48
C ASP A 396 25.43 -4.42 -15.10
N HIS A 397 25.00 -5.56 -15.64
CA HIS A 397 23.72 -6.16 -15.29
C HIS A 397 23.73 -6.68 -13.85
N ALA A 398 24.81 -7.33 -13.43
CA ALA A 398 24.96 -7.86 -12.08
C ALA A 398 24.88 -6.76 -11.02
N LEU A 399 25.56 -5.63 -11.23
CA LEU A 399 25.51 -4.46 -10.34
C LEU A 399 24.09 -3.88 -10.27
N SER A 400 23.44 -3.67 -11.41
CA SER A 400 22.06 -3.17 -11.45
C SER A 400 21.08 -4.11 -10.74
N ILE A 401 21.19 -5.43 -10.96
CA ILE A 401 20.35 -6.44 -10.30
C ILE A 401 20.63 -6.48 -8.80
N LEU A 402 21.88 -6.32 -8.38
CA LEU A 402 22.26 -6.25 -6.98
C LEU A 402 21.61 -5.02 -6.30
N GLU A 403 21.65 -3.85 -6.92
CA GLU A 403 20.99 -2.63 -6.41
C GLU A 403 19.48 -2.82 -6.23
N HIS A 404 18.82 -3.40 -7.24
CA HIS A 404 17.39 -3.73 -7.14
C HIS A 404 17.12 -4.73 -6.01
N GLY A 405 17.96 -5.76 -5.86
CA GLY A 405 17.87 -6.72 -4.77
C GLY A 405 18.04 -6.07 -3.41
N HIS A 406 18.96 -5.11 -3.28
CA HIS A 406 19.11 -4.34 -2.05
C HIS A 406 17.83 -3.59 -1.66
N ALA A 407 17.19 -2.91 -2.62
CA ALA A 407 15.93 -2.22 -2.40
C ALA A 407 14.78 -3.18 -2.00
N VAL A 408 14.75 -4.41 -2.52
CA VAL A 408 13.71 -5.39 -2.21
C VAL A 408 13.91 -6.06 -0.85
N PHE A 409 15.14 -6.50 -0.54
CA PHE A 409 15.43 -7.34 0.63
C PHE A 409 15.83 -6.57 1.89
N TYR A 410 16.37 -5.35 1.78
CA TYR A 410 16.71 -4.53 2.95
C TYR A 410 15.64 -3.50 3.32
N SER A 411 14.65 -3.26 2.45
CA SER A 411 13.54 -2.33 2.71
C SER A 411 12.20 -3.08 2.84
N ILE A 412 12.19 -4.19 3.57
CA ILE A 412 10.96 -4.96 3.84
C ILE A 412 10.07 -4.15 4.79
N PRO A 413 8.83 -3.78 4.40
CA PRO A 413 7.91 -3.05 5.27
C PRO A 413 7.59 -3.83 6.55
N ASP A 414 7.36 -3.13 7.66
CA ASP A 414 7.09 -3.74 8.96
C ASP A 414 5.84 -4.63 8.95
N GLU A 415 4.82 -4.24 8.18
CA GLU A 415 3.57 -4.97 8.01
C GLU A 415 3.80 -6.31 7.29
N VAL A 416 4.69 -6.32 6.29
CA VAL A 416 5.09 -7.55 5.60
C VAL A 416 5.84 -8.48 6.56
N GLN A 417 6.73 -7.93 7.39
CA GLN A 417 7.43 -8.72 8.41
C GLN A 417 6.45 -9.33 9.42
N GLN A 418 5.44 -8.58 9.87
CA GLN A 418 4.39 -9.08 10.76
C GLN A 418 3.57 -10.21 10.09
N GLN A 419 3.19 -10.05 8.82
CA GLN A 419 2.48 -11.08 8.06
C GLN A 419 3.31 -12.35 7.86
N LEU A 420 4.61 -12.23 7.54
CA LEU A 420 5.50 -13.38 7.46
C LEU A 420 5.63 -14.09 8.80
N PHE A 421 5.72 -13.33 9.91
CA PHE A 421 5.78 -13.87 11.26
C PHE A 421 4.51 -14.65 11.63
N LEU A 422 3.32 -14.14 11.28
CA LEU A 422 2.04 -14.84 11.45
C LEU A 422 2.02 -16.19 10.69
N ASN A 423 2.67 -16.22 9.53
CA ASN A 423 2.86 -17.42 8.71
C ASN A 423 4.08 -18.26 9.14
N LYS A 424 4.64 -18.05 10.33
CA LYS A 424 5.78 -18.81 10.91
C LYS A 424 7.08 -18.70 10.12
N ILE A 425 7.27 -17.61 9.37
CA ILE A 425 8.47 -17.30 8.60
C ILE A 425 9.19 -16.11 9.26
N THR A 426 10.49 -16.23 9.49
CA THR A 426 11.32 -15.15 10.05
C THR A 426 12.38 -14.73 9.05
N THR A 427 12.39 -13.45 8.70
CA THR A 427 13.46 -12.83 7.92
C THR A 427 14.46 -12.17 8.88
N LYS A 428 15.71 -12.63 8.88
CA LYS A 428 16.80 -11.97 9.61
C LYS A 428 17.61 -11.14 8.61
N ILE A 429 17.58 -9.84 8.81
CA ILE A 429 18.35 -8.87 8.03
C ILE A 429 19.53 -8.43 8.90
N LEU A 430 20.72 -8.95 8.62
CA LEU A 430 21.97 -8.50 9.23
C LEU A 430 22.74 -7.63 8.22
N PRO A 431 23.61 -6.71 8.68
CA PRO A 431 24.38 -5.82 7.79
C PRO A 431 25.14 -6.56 6.68
N ARG A 432 25.55 -7.81 6.94
CA ARG A 432 26.33 -8.64 5.99
C ARG A 432 25.63 -9.92 5.56
N LYS A 433 24.41 -10.19 6.02
CA LYS A 433 23.76 -11.49 5.75
C LYS A 433 22.25 -11.39 5.84
N LEU A 434 21.57 -11.88 4.80
CA LEU A 434 20.14 -12.17 4.83
C LEU A 434 19.90 -13.66 5.07
N SER A 435 18.92 -13.99 5.90
CA SER A 435 18.45 -15.36 6.04
C SER A 435 16.97 -15.44 6.30
N VAL A 436 16.32 -16.41 5.66
CA VAL A 436 14.93 -16.78 5.89
C VAL A 436 14.94 -18.07 6.69
N GLU A 437 14.38 -18.00 7.89
CA GLU A 437 14.24 -19.13 8.80
C GLU A 437 12.78 -19.49 8.98
N MET A 438 12.56 -20.78 9.16
CA MET A 438 11.25 -21.36 9.38
C MET A 438 11.10 -21.68 10.87
N MET A 439 10.00 -21.30 11.51
CA MET A 439 9.77 -21.62 12.93
C MET A 439 9.45 -23.11 13.14
N LYS A 440 9.40 -23.56 14.40
CA LYS A 440 9.02 -24.96 14.72
C LYS A 440 7.57 -25.22 14.25
N GLN A 441 7.33 -26.39 13.65
CA GLN A 441 6.01 -26.87 13.19
C GLN A 441 5.38 -26.11 12.00
N SER A 442 6.17 -25.66 11.04
CA SER A 442 5.67 -25.14 9.76
C SER A 442 6.03 -26.06 8.60
N THR A 443 5.27 -25.91 7.52
CA THR A 443 5.34 -26.71 6.29
C THR A 443 6.17 -26.00 5.22
N PHE A 444 6.62 -26.76 4.23
CA PHE A 444 7.30 -26.21 3.05
C PHE A 444 6.27 -25.67 2.07
N THR A 445 6.07 -24.36 2.09
CA THR A 445 5.07 -23.67 1.27
C THR A 445 5.72 -22.99 0.05
N LEU A 446 4.91 -22.62 -0.95
CA LEU A 446 5.40 -21.89 -2.12
C LEU A 446 6.03 -20.54 -1.73
N GLY A 447 5.40 -19.79 -0.83
CA GLY A 447 5.90 -18.51 -0.34
C GLY A 447 7.23 -18.64 0.39
N LEU A 448 7.37 -19.64 1.29
CA LEU A 448 8.64 -19.91 1.96
C LEU A 448 9.75 -20.28 0.97
N SER A 449 9.41 -21.09 -0.03
CA SER A 449 10.35 -21.53 -1.06
C SER A 449 10.90 -20.36 -1.87
N LEU A 450 10.01 -19.48 -2.34
CA LEU A 450 10.40 -18.26 -3.05
C LEU A 450 11.39 -17.44 -2.23
N LEU A 451 11.07 -17.20 -0.95
CA LEU A 451 11.89 -16.39 -0.06
C LEU A 451 13.26 -17.01 0.25
N ARG A 452 13.31 -18.33 0.48
CA ARG A 452 14.58 -19.01 0.76
C ARG A 452 15.50 -19.01 -0.45
N TRP A 453 14.96 -19.31 -1.64
CA TRP A 453 15.74 -19.32 -2.88
C TRP A 453 16.18 -17.92 -3.28
N SER A 454 15.29 -16.93 -3.21
CA SER A 454 15.63 -15.55 -3.59
C SER A 454 16.73 -14.97 -2.71
N VAL A 455 16.66 -15.18 -1.38
CA VAL A 455 17.73 -14.74 -0.46
C VAL A 455 19.02 -15.53 -0.67
N MET A 456 18.95 -16.83 -0.95
CA MET A 456 20.15 -17.62 -1.25
C MET A 456 20.84 -17.12 -2.54
N LEU A 457 20.08 -16.90 -3.61
CA LEU A 457 20.57 -16.39 -4.89
C LEU A 457 21.16 -14.98 -4.74
N PHE A 458 20.52 -14.13 -3.96
CA PHE A 458 21.01 -12.78 -3.67
C PHE A 458 22.36 -12.79 -2.94
N GLU A 459 22.52 -13.67 -1.95
CA GLU A 459 23.80 -13.83 -1.25
C GLU A 459 24.88 -14.44 -2.16
N CYS A 460 24.53 -15.36 -3.06
CA CYS A 460 25.47 -15.90 -4.05
C CYS A 460 25.93 -14.84 -5.05
N LEU A 461 25.01 -14.00 -5.54
CA LEU A 461 25.33 -12.90 -6.45
C LEU A 461 26.33 -11.92 -5.81
N LYS A 462 26.16 -11.61 -4.53
CA LYS A 462 27.13 -10.78 -3.78
C LYS A 462 28.52 -11.38 -3.75
N VAL A 463 28.62 -12.67 -3.40
CA VAL A 463 29.92 -13.35 -3.33
C VAL A 463 30.58 -13.41 -4.70
N ASP A 464 29.81 -13.67 -5.76
CA ASP A 464 30.33 -13.66 -7.13
C ASP A 464 30.79 -12.27 -7.57
N LEU A 465 30.11 -11.19 -7.14
CA LEU A 465 30.55 -9.81 -7.38
C LEU A 465 31.83 -9.47 -6.62
N ASP A 466 31.91 -9.79 -5.32
CA ASP A 466 33.12 -9.57 -4.52
C ASP A 466 34.34 -10.31 -5.10
N SER A 467 34.12 -11.53 -5.61
CA SER A 467 35.13 -12.33 -6.31
C SER A 467 35.56 -11.67 -7.63
N GLN A 468 34.61 -11.15 -8.40
CA GLN A 468 34.89 -10.45 -9.65
C GLN A 468 35.64 -9.13 -9.43
N ASP A 469 35.28 -8.37 -8.41
CA ASP A 469 35.96 -7.13 -8.02
C ASP A 469 37.40 -7.42 -7.57
N SER A 470 37.61 -8.45 -6.74
CA SER A 470 38.95 -8.88 -6.31
C SER A 470 39.81 -9.32 -7.50
N TRP A 471 39.23 -10.06 -8.45
CA TRP A 471 39.92 -10.43 -9.69
C TRP A 471 40.23 -9.23 -10.57
N LYS A 472 39.30 -8.27 -10.69
CA LYS A 472 39.47 -7.03 -11.45
C LYS A 472 40.63 -6.19 -10.91
N GLU A 473 40.72 -6.02 -9.60
CA GLU A 473 41.85 -5.31 -8.96
C GLU A 473 43.18 -5.98 -9.29
N ALA A 474 43.25 -7.32 -9.21
CA ALA A 474 44.45 -8.09 -9.55
C ALA A 474 44.84 -7.95 -11.03
N VAL A 475 43.86 -7.98 -11.94
CA VAL A 475 44.09 -7.80 -13.39
C VAL A 475 44.60 -6.39 -13.70
N LEU A 476 43.98 -5.36 -13.13
CA LEU A 476 44.41 -3.97 -13.33
C LEU A 476 45.85 -3.77 -12.82
N HIS A 477 46.16 -4.27 -11.63
CA HIS A 477 47.52 -4.22 -11.07
C HIS A 477 48.55 -4.88 -12.00
N VAL A 478 48.23 -6.06 -12.54
CA VAL A 478 49.11 -6.80 -13.45
C VAL A 478 49.29 -6.04 -14.78
N ILE A 479 48.21 -5.49 -15.35
CA ILE A 479 48.28 -4.65 -16.56
C ILE A 479 49.16 -3.42 -16.33
N GLU A 480 48.97 -2.69 -15.23
CA GLU A 480 49.76 -1.51 -14.87
C GLU A 480 51.24 -1.85 -14.67
N THR A 481 51.52 -2.98 -13.98
CA THR A 481 52.88 -3.47 -13.75
C THR A 481 53.61 -3.73 -15.07
N PHE A 482 52.95 -4.32 -16.06
CA PHE A 482 53.53 -4.53 -17.39
C PHE A 482 53.75 -3.22 -18.15
N GLN A 483 52.82 -2.27 -18.05
CA GLN A 483 52.99 -0.96 -18.69
C GLN A 483 54.20 -0.21 -18.11
N MET A 484 54.42 -0.28 -16.80
CA MET A 484 55.63 0.27 -16.18
C MET A 484 56.91 -0.40 -16.66
N PHE A 485 56.88 -1.72 -16.89
CA PHE A 485 57.98 -2.46 -17.50
C PHE A 485 58.26 -1.98 -18.93
N GLU A 486 57.23 -1.86 -19.77
CA GLU A 486 57.36 -1.36 -21.15
C GLU A 486 57.90 0.08 -21.19
N ALA A 487 57.46 0.94 -20.26
CA ALA A 487 57.85 2.35 -20.22
C ALA A 487 59.28 2.59 -19.70
N ASN A 488 59.71 1.84 -18.67
CA ASN A 488 60.98 2.12 -17.98
C ASN A 488 62.18 1.38 -18.57
N GLY A 489 61.97 0.36 -19.42
CA GLY A 489 63.04 -0.35 -20.15
C GLY A 489 64.13 -1.00 -19.26
N LEU A 490 63.98 -0.96 -17.94
CA LEU A 490 64.99 -1.36 -16.96
C LEU A 490 64.60 -2.69 -16.31
N VAL A 491 65.31 -3.70 -16.80
CA VAL A 491 65.26 -5.12 -16.45
C VAL A 491 65.60 -5.40 -14.97
N SER A 492 66.22 -4.45 -14.25
CA SER A 492 66.70 -4.67 -12.87
C SER A 492 65.62 -4.55 -11.78
N THR A 493 64.45 -3.97 -12.07
CA THR A 493 63.35 -3.78 -11.09
C THR A 493 62.28 -4.86 -11.15
N PHE A 494 62.20 -5.64 -12.23
CA PHE A 494 61.18 -6.67 -12.44
C PHE A 494 61.61 -8.02 -11.87
N GLY A 495 62.13 -8.05 -10.64
CA GLY A 495 62.97 -9.12 -10.11
C GLY A 495 62.37 -10.54 -10.00
N ARG A 496 61.21 -10.82 -10.61
CA ARG A 496 60.48 -12.10 -10.62
C ARG A 496 59.56 -12.22 -11.85
N VAL A 497 60.14 -12.31 -13.05
CA VAL A 497 59.41 -12.43 -14.33
C VAL A 497 58.63 -13.74 -14.39
N THR A 498 59.16 -14.80 -13.77
CA THR A 498 58.49 -16.11 -13.66
C THR A 498 57.20 -16.02 -12.85
N GLU A 499 57.27 -15.51 -11.62
CA GLU A 499 56.10 -15.34 -10.74
C GLU A 499 55.04 -14.46 -11.39
N TYR A 500 55.42 -13.37 -12.06
CA TYR A 500 54.50 -12.50 -12.77
C TYR A 500 53.80 -13.22 -13.94
N ASN A 501 54.54 -14.00 -14.74
CA ASN A 501 53.95 -14.77 -15.84
C ASN A 501 52.99 -15.86 -15.33
N ASP A 502 53.33 -16.50 -14.22
CA ASP A 502 52.46 -17.49 -13.58
C ASP A 502 51.21 -16.83 -13.00
N GLN A 503 51.33 -15.63 -12.40
CA GLN A 503 50.20 -14.82 -11.95
C GLN A 503 49.25 -14.45 -13.10
N VAL A 504 49.78 -14.03 -14.27
CA VAL A 504 48.95 -13.74 -15.46
C VAL A 504 48.20 -14.99 -15.93
N LYS A 505 48.86 -16.15 -15.96
CA LYS A 505 48.23 -17.43 -16.35
C LYS A 505 47.16 -17.86 -15.36
N GLU A 506 47.41 -17.69 -14.06
CA GLU A 506 46.43 -17.93 -13.01
C GLU A 506 45.20 -17.05 -13.21
N LEU A 507 45.38 -15.74 -13.42
CA LEU A 507 44.26 -14.82 -13.66
C LEU A 507 43.46 -15.17 -14.92
N VAL A 508 44.11 -15.66 -15.98
CA VAL A 508 43.43 -16.16 -17.19
C VAL A 508 42.61 -17.42 -16.89
N SER A 509 43.16 -18.34 -16.09
CA SER A 509 42.45 -19.55 -15.63
C SER A 509 41.25 -19.21 -14.74
N VAL A 510 41.41 -18.24 -13.83
CA VAL A 510 40.31 -17.74 -13.00
C VAL A 510 39.23 -17.07 -13.85
N ALA A 511 39.61 -16.28 -14.86
CA ALA A 511 38.66 -15.64 -15.77
C ALA A 511 37.74 -16.64 -16.47
N ALA A 512 38.27 -17.82 -16.84
CA ALA A 512 37.47 -18.90 -17.44
C ALA A 512 36.41 -19.45 -16.48
N ASN A 513 36.58 -19.25 -15.16
CA ASN A 513 35.72 -19.75 -14.09
C ASN A 513 34.79 -18.72 -13.45
N LEU A 514 34.91 -17.44 -13.81
CA LEU A 514 34.04 -16.39 -13.28
C LEU A 514 32.62 -16.51 -13.85
N VAL A 515 31.63 -16.43 -12.95
CA VAL A 515 30.21 -16.31 -13.29
C VAL A 515 29.91 -14.93 -13.84
N ILE A 516 30.50 -13.90 -13.24
CA ILE A 516 30.31 -12.50 -13.62
C ILE A 516 31.49 -12.05 -14.47
N GLN A 517 31.22 -11.54 -15.66
CA GLN A 517 32.24 -11.24 -16.66
C GLN A 517 32.22 -9.77 -17.10
N ASP A 518 33.41 -9.20 -17.18
CA ASP A 518 33.71 -7.92 -17.80
C ASP A 518 34.44 -8.19 -19.12
N ASP A 519 33.69 -8.11 -20.23
CA ASP A 519 34.19 -8.45 -21.56
C ASP A 519 35.46 -7.65 -21.92
N ASP A 520 35.57 -6.40 -21.47
CA ASP A 520 36.67 -5.50 -21.82
C ASP A 520 37.93 -5.78 -20.99
N LEU A 521 37.78 -6.06 -19.70
CA LEU A 521 38.91 -6.50 -18.86
C LEU A 521 39.43 -7.86 -19.30
N ILE A 522 38.55 -8.81 -19.59
CA ILE A 522 38.93 -10.14 -20.09
C ILE A 522 39.72 -10.01 -21.39
N ARG A 523 39.22 -9.22 -22.36
CA ARG A 523 39.96 -8.94 -23.61
C ARG A 523 41.30 -8.27 -23.35
N SER A 524 41.37 -7.36 -22.38
CA SER A 524 42.61 -6.67 -22.02
C SER A 524 43.65 -7.63 -21.41
N LEU A 525 43.22 -8.56 -20.56
CA LEU A 525 44.06 -9.61 -20.01
C LEU A 525 44.57 -10.56 -21.10
N PHE A 526 43.72 -10.96 -22.05
CA PHE A 526 44.18 -11.78 -23.19
C PHE A 526 45.16 -11.04 -24.10
N ARG A 527 44.92 -9.75 -24.37
CA ARG A 527 45.87 -8.91 -25.10
C ARG A 527 47.20 -8.81 -24.37
N LEU A 528 47.18 -8.68 -23.04
CA LEU A 528 48.37 -8.67 -22.22
C LEU A 528 49.13 -10.01 -22.31
N SER A 529 48.45 -11.14 -22.14
CA SER A 529 49.03 -12.48 -22.29
C SER A 529 49.70 -12.67 -23.67
N ASN A 530 49.04 -12.21 -24.73
CA ASN A 530 49.59 -12.22 -26.09
C ASN A 530 50.80 -11.28 -26.24
N LYS A 531 50.76 -10.08 -25.65
CA LYS A 531 51.89 -9.14 -25.64
C LYS A 531 53.10 -9.71 -24.91
N ILE A 532 52.88 -10.33 -23.75
CA ILE A 532 53.92 -11.02 -22.97
C ILE A 532 54.57 -12.11 -23.83
N SER A 533 53.75 -12.94 -24.48
CA SER A 533 54.22 -14.04 -25.34
C SER A 533 55.01 -13.55 -26.56
N ASN A 534 54.67 -12.38 -27.11
CA ASN A 534 55.31 -11.79 -28.28
C ASN A 534 56.48 -10.84 -27.95
N SER A 535 56.72 -10.53 -26.67
CA SER A 535 57.79 -9.63 -26.25
C SER A 535 59.13 -10.37 -26.17
N ASP A 536 60.04 -10.06 -27.10
CA ASP A 536 61.38 -10.65 -27.12
C ASP A 536 62.19 -10.36 -25.86
N VAL A 537 62.04 -9.15 -25.30
CA VAL A 537 62.75 -8.74 -24.07
C VAL A 537 62.24 -9.54 -22.88
N PHE A 538 60.91 -9.71 -22.76
CA PHE A 538 60.30 -10.47 -21.68
C PHE A 538 60.65 -11.96 -21.79
N ARG A 539 60.58 -12.54 -23.00
CA ARG A 539 60.92 -13.95 -23.24
C ARG A 539 62.37 -14.27 -22.90
N LYS A 540 63.32 -13.44 -23.34
CA LYS A 540 64.74 -13.62 -23.00
C LYS A 540 64.98 -13.54 -21.49
N GLN A 541 64.29 -12.65 -20.79
CA GLN A 541 64.40 -12.52 -19.35
C GLN A 541 63.78 -13.72 -18.61
N LEU A 542 62.63 -14.21 -19.09
CA LEU A 542 61.98 -15.42 -18.57
C LEU A 542 62.86 -16.66 -18.77
N GLU A 543 63.48 -16.81 -19.94
CA GLU A 543 64.45 -17.88 -20.23
C GLU A 543 65.67 -17.77 -19.33
N PHE A 544 66.24 -16.57 -19.17
CA PHE A 544 67.39 -16.34 -18.29
C PHE A 544 67.06 -16.68 -16.82
N GLU A 545 65.88 -16.28 -16.33
CA GLU A 545 65.46 -16.57 -14.95
C GLU A 545 65.18 -18.06 -14.76
N ARG A 546 64.58 -18.75 -15.75
CA ARG A 546 64.39 -20.20 -15.72
C ARG A 546 65.71 -20.96 -15.71
N VAL A 547 66.65 -20.59 -16.58
CA VAL A 547 67.99 -21.19 -16.60
C VAL A 547 68.71 -20.92 -15.29
N ALA A 548 68.68 -19.69 -14.77
CA ALA A 548 69.29 -19.37 -13.47
C ALA A 548 68.62 -20.14 -12.31
N PHE A 549 67.31 -20.38 -12.37
CA PHE A 549 66.60 -21.21 -11.40
C PHE A 549 66.97 -22.69 -11.51
N GLU A 550 67.05 -23.24 -12.72
CA GLU A 550 67.50 -24.61 -12.98
C GLU A 550 68.96 -24.80 -12.59
N GLU A 551 69.84 -23.83 -12.87
CA GLU A 551 71.24 -23.83 -12.43
C GLU A 551 71.35 -23.77 -10.91
N ARG A 552 70.52 -22.97 -10.22
CA ARG A 552 70.44 -22.99 -8.76
C ARG A 552 69.95 -24.33 -8.23
N ARG A 553 68.92 -24.91 -8.84
CA ARG A 553 68.41 -26.24 -8.47
C ARG A 553 69.48 -27.30 -8.69
N PHE A 554 70.15 -27.27 -9.83
CA PHE A 554 71.26 -28.16 -10.17
C PHE A 554 72.44 -27.96 -9.24
N ALA A 555 72.79 -26.73 -8.86
CA ALA A 555 73.85 -26.45 -7.88
C ALA A 555 73.49 -26.96 -6.48
N LEU A 556 72.22 -26.85 -6.06
CA LEU A 556 71.72 -27.42 -4.81
C LEU A 556 71.72 -28.96 -4.84
N GLU A 557 71.28 -29.57 -5.95
CA GLU A 557 71.36 -31.02 -6.16
C GLU A 557 72.81 -31.48 -6.20
N LYS A 558 73.69 -30.77 -6.91
CA LYS A 558 75.12 -31.04 -6.97
C LYS A 558 75.77 -30.96 -5.58
N ASN A 559 75.45 -29.94 -4.78
CA ASN A 559 75.90 -29.83 -3.38
C ASN A 559 75.40 -31.00 -2.50
N ARG A 560 74.27 -31.63 -2.85
CA ARG A 560 73.77 -32.84 -2.17
C ARG A 560 74.68 -34.05 -2.44
N PHE A 561 75.35 -34.10 -3.59
CA PHE A 561 76.20 -35.22 -4.01
C PHE A 561 77.71 -34.95 -3.93
N GLU A 562 78.16 -33.71 -3.81
CA GLU A 562 79.60 -33.38 -3.69
C GLU A 562 80.13 -33.49 -2.25
N ALA A 563 79.27 -33.40 -1.23
CA ALA A 563 79.65 -33.53 0.16
C ALA A 563 79.36 -34.96 0.70
N PRO A 564 80.38 -35.73 1.11
CA PRO A 564 80.20 -37.13 1.56
C PRO A 564 79.20 -37.30 2.71
N LEU A 565 79.11 -36.32 3.62
CA LEU A 565 78.17 -36.32 4.74
C LEU A 565 76.70 -36.21 4.29
N ASN A 566 76.41 -35.49 3.21
CA ASN A 566 75.03 -35.29 2.73
C ASN A 566 74.46 -36.57 2.09
N ILE A 567 75.31 -37.34 1.40
CA ILE A 567 74.96 -38.66 0.86
C ILE A 567 74.64 -39.65 1.98
N VAL A 568 75.45 -39.66 3.04
CA VAL A 568 75.24 -40.54 4.21
C VAL A 568 73.93 -40.20 4.93
N ASN A 569 73.62 -38.90 5.08
CA ASN A 569 72.40 -38.44 5.73
C ASN A 569 71.14 -38.73 4.92
N ALA A 570 71.21 -38.61 3.59
CA ALA A 570 70.08 -38.86 2.68
C ALA A 570 70.00 -40.32 2.19
N ARG A 571 70.83 -41.24 2.72
CA ARG A 571 70.96 -42.60 2.19
C ARG A 571 69.65 -43.38 2.18
N ASN A 572 68.81 -43.17 3.19
CA ASN A 572 67.55 -43.90 3.33
C ASN A 572 66.55 -43.39 2.29
N ASP A 573 66.44 -42.07 2.10
CA ASP A 573 65.58 -41.47 1.06
C ASP A 573 66.00 -41.90 -0.35
N HIS A 574 67.32 -42.01 -0.60
CA HIS A 574 67.83 -42.50 -1.87
C HIS A 574 67.55 -44.00 -2.08
N LEU A 575 67.65 -44.81 -1.04
CA LEU A 575 67.26 -46.23 -1.05
C LEU A 575 65.75 -46.40 -1.27
N ASP A 576 64.92 -45.60 -0.62
CA ASP A 576 63.47 -45.64 -0.77
C ASP A 576 63.04 -45.21 -2.18
N SER A 577 63.70 -44.21 -2.76
CA SER A 577 63.44 -43.77 -4.13
C SER A 577 63.90 -44.81 -5.17
N LEU A 578 65.00 -45.52 -4.91
CA LEU A 578 65.44 -46.66 -5.73
C LEU A 578 64.48 -47.85 -5.61
N LEU A 579 64.01 -48.18 -4.41
CA LEU A 579 63.02 -49.23 -4.17
C LEU A 579 61.67 -48.91 -4.82
N ALA A 580 61.25 -47.64 -4.80
CA ALA A 580 60.03 -47.17 -5.46
C ALA A 580 60.14 -47.27 -7.00
N ARG A 581 61.30 -46.94 -7.59
CA ARG A 581 61.51 -47.08 -9.04
C ARG A 581 61.65 -48.55 -9.46
N LEU A 582 62.25 -49.40 -8.63
CA LEU A 582 62.32 -50.85 -8.85
C LEU A 582 60.94 -51.51 -8.80
N SER A 583 60.06 -51.06 -7.89
CA SER A 583 58.68 -51.54 -7.85
C SER A 583 57.82 -51.04 -9.02
N SER A 584 58.15 -49.89 -9.61
CA SER A 584 57.48 -49.39 -10.84
C SER A 584 58.01 -49.98 -12.15
N ALA A 585 59.20 -50.59 -12.16
CA ALA A 585 59.83 -51.15 -13.36
C ALA A 585 59.38 -52.59 -13.68
N ASN A 586 58.43 -53.13 -12.93
CA ASN A 586 57.99 -54.52 -13.04
C ASN A 586 56.98 -54.81 -14.17
N GLU A 587 56.74 -53.89 -15.12
CA GLU A 587 55.77 -54.15 -16.20
C GLU A 587 56.32 -54.25 -17.62
N ASP A 588 57.56 -53.89 -17.96
CA ASP A 588 57.99 -53.90 -19.38
C ASP A 588 59.48 -54.17 -19.65
N VAL A 589 60.10 -55.09 -18.92
CA VAL A 589 61.33 -55.75 -19.40
C VAL A 589 61.06 -57.23 -19.53
N ALA A 590 60.70 -57.64 -20.74
CA ALA A 590 60.77 -59.02 -21.17
C ALA A 590 62.18 -59.55 -20.89
N VAL A 591 62.32 -60.34 -19.83
CA VAL A 591 63.46 -61.23 -19.63
C VAL A 591 63.26 -62.37 -20.63
N GLN A 592 63.67 -62.13 -21.88
CA GLN A 592 63.99 -63.22 -22.80
C GLN A 592 65.49 -63.49 -22.72
N ASP A 593 65.79 -64.79 -22.60
CA ASP A 593 67.07 -65.46 -22.77
C ASP A 593 68.17 -65.24 -21.72
N ASP A 594 68.20 -66.19 -20.77
CA ASP A 594 69.36 -66.99 -20.32
C ASP A 594 69.25 -67.38 -18.83
N GLU A 595 68.09 -67.88 -18.39
CA GLU A 595 67.97 -68.47 -17.04
C GLU A 595 68.55 -69.90 -16.94
N ASP A 596 68.91 -70.56 -18.05
CA ASP A 596 69.24 -71.99 -18.03
C ASP A 596 70.73 -72.37 -18.03
N THR A 597 71.69 -71.43 -17.98
CA THR A 597 73.13 -71.82 -18.01
C THR A 597 74.07 -71.21 -16.98
N LEU A 598 73.62 -70.40 -16.01
CA LEU A 598 74.57 -69.75 -15.09
C LEU A 598 74.52 -70.13 -13.61
N PHE A 599 73.53 -70.87 -13.09
CA PHE A 599 73.56 -71.23 -11.65
C PHE A 599 73.00 -72.62 -11.32
N LEU A 600 73.88 -73.49 -10.80
CA LEU A 600 73.56 -74.77 -10.18
C LEU A 600 72.64 -74.56 -8.97
N ALA A 601 71.64 -75.45 -8.85
CA ALA A 601 70.66 -75.45 -7.78
C ALA A 601 71.30 -75.55 -6.38
N ASN A 602 70.79 -74.72 -5.46
CA ASN A 602 70.76 -74.87 -3.99
C ASN A 602 71.73 -74.10 -3.06
N ASP A 603 72.55 -73.11 -3.47
CA ASP A 603 73.40 -72.41 -2.48
C ASP A 603 73.57 -70.87 -2.57
N ALA A 604 72.77 -70.17 -3.36
CA ALA A 604 72.79 -68.70 -3.34
C ALA A 604 71.68 -68.13 -2.44
N SER A 605 72.05 -67.46 -1.35
CA SER A 605 71.09 -66.80 -0.47
C SER A 605 70.41 -65.64 -1.21
N VAL A 606 69.21 -65.23 -0.78
CA VAL A 606 68.52 -64.03 -1.32
C VAL A 606 69.43 -62.80 -1.33
N ARG A 607 70.38 -62.73 -0.39
CA ARG A 607 71.40 -61.69 -0.30
C ARG A 607 72.38 -61.71 -1.48
N ASP A 608 72.77 -62.89 -1.95
CA ASP A 608 73.69 -63.05 -3.08
C ASP A 608 73.00 -62.70 -4.40
N LYS A 609 71.71 -63.05 -4.53
CA LYS A 609 70.85 -62.62 -5.65
C LYS A 609 70.71 -61.09 -5.71
N SER A 610 70.46 -60.46 -4.57
CA SER A 610 70.37 -58.99 -4.48
C SER A 610 71.70 -58.31 -4.77
N ARG A 611 72.83 -58.87 -4.32
CA ARG A 611 74.18 -58.33 -4.59
C ARG A 611 74.48 -58.35 -6.09
N LEU A 612 74.24 -59.48 -6.76
CA LEU A 612 74.47 -59.62 -8.20
C LEU A 612 73.58 -58.68 -9.03
N PHE A 613 72.32 -58.47 -8.61
CA PHE A 613 71.41 -57.52 -9.26
C PHE A 613 71.83 -56.07 -9.06
N LEU A 614 72.32 -55.73 -7.87
CA LEU A 614 72.86 -54.39 -7.58
C LEU A 614 74.13 -54.13 -8.40
N GLU A 615 75.02 -55.13 -8.48
CA GLU A 615 76.26 -55.08 -9.26
C GLU A 615 76.00 -54.87 -10.75
N LYS A 616 75.04 -55.62 -11.32
CA LYS A 616 74.58 -55.43 -12.71
C LYS A 616 73.93 -54.06 -12.94
N SER A 617 73.11 -53.60 -12.01
CA SER A 617 72.42 -52.31 -12.13
C SER A 617 73.38 -51.13 -12.02
N LEU A 618 74.37 -51.21 -11.13
CA LEU A 618 75.44 -50.22 -11.00
C LEU A 618 76.33 -50.23 -12.23
N SER A 619 76.74 -51.40 -12.72
CA SER A 619 77.57 -51.51 -13.94
C SER A 619 76.87 -50.93 -15.16
N LYS A 620 75.57 -51.20 -15.33
CA LYS A 620 74.76 -50.65 -16.42
C LYS A 620 74.52 -49.14 -16.26
N GLY A 621 74.38 -48.66 -15.02
CA GLY A 621 74.33 -47.23 -14.72
C GLY A 621 75.63 -46.50 -15.11
N VAL A 622 76.79 -47.10 -14.83
CA VAL A 622 78.11 -46.56 -15.21
C VAL A 622 78.30 -46.55 -16.74
N GLU A 623 77.87 -47.59 -17.45
CA GLU A 623 77.83 -47.61 -18.92
C GLU A 623 76.91 -46.53 -19.50
N THR A 624 75.72 -46.33 -18.93
CA THR A 624 74.75 -45.33 -19.41
C THR A 624 75.26 -43.91 -19.21
N LEU A 625 76.13 -43.69 -18.21
CA LEU A 625 76.80 -42.41 -17.95
C LEU A 625 78.07 -42.21 -18.80
N GLY A 626 78.41 -43.16 -19.69
CA GLY A 626 79.54 -43.04 -20.62
C GLY A 626 80.92 -43.13 -19.97
N MET A 627 81.01 -43.68 -18.76
CA MET A 627 82.26 -43.81 -18.03
C MET A 627 82.95 -45.15 -18.38
N GLU A 628 84.21 -45.10 -18.82
CA GLU A 628 85.01 -46.32 -19.07
C GLU A 628 85.28 -47.05 -17.74
N LEU A 629 84.80 -48.30 -17.63
CA LEU A 629 85.02 -49.17 -16.48
C LEU A 629 86.50 -49.59 -16.41
N CYS A 630 87.32 -48.80 -15.71
CA CYS A 630 88.67 -49.22 -15.33
C CYS A 630 88.62 -50.27 -14.20
N GLN A 631 89.68 -51.09 -14.10
CA GLN A 631 89.74 -52.24 -13.18
C GLN A 631 89.41 -51.86 -11.72
N GLN A 632 89.82 -50.67 -11.29
CA GLN A 632 89.54 -50.15 -9.94
C GLN A 632 88.05 -49.90 -9.68
N THR A 633 87.26 -49.57 -10.71
CA THR A 633 85.81 -49.36 -10.57
C THR A 633 85.08 -50.70 -10.49
N ARG A 634 85.57 -51.74 -11.19
CA ARG A 634 85.03 -53.10 -11.05
C ARG A 634 85.28 -53.67 -9.66
N ASP A 635 86.49 -53.50 -9.14
CA ASP A 635 86.88 -53.99 -7.82
C ASP A 635 86.14 -53.27 -6.67
N PHE A 636 85.63 -52.06 -6.90
CA PHE A 636 84.80 -51.32 -5.93
C PHE A 636 83.33 -51.76 -5.94
N VAL A 637 82.84 -52.23 -7.10
CA VAL A 637 81.45 -52.64 -7.30
C VAL A 637 81.24 -54.12 -6.97
N SER A 638 82.27 -54.96 -7.13
CA SER A 638 82.30 -56.36 -6.64
C SER A 638 82.41 -56.42 -5.13
#